data_AF-A0A831UTV8-F1
#
_entry.id   AF-A0A831UTV8-F1
#
_cell.length_a   1.000
_cell.length_b   1.000
_cell.length_c   1.000
_cell.angle_alpha   90.00
_cell.angle_beta   90.00
_cell.angle_gamma   90.00
#
_symmetry.space_group_name_H-M   'P 1'
#
loop_
_entity.id
_entity.type
_entity.pdbx_description
1 polymer ?
#
loop_
_entity_poly.entity_id
_entity_poly.type
_entity_poly.pdbx_seq_one_letter_code
_entity_poly.pdbx_strand_id
1 'polypeptide(L)'
;MSTPIGREVRQVPVEEEMKRSYLDYAMSVIIARALPDVRDGLKPVQRRILYVMRELGLTPDSAHTKSAKVCGETTANYHPHGQEVVYPTLVRMAQDFNMRYPLVDGQGNFGSIDGDPPAAMRYCVTGETLVRTPQGLIPIAELAQSEVIDLPVRSAGGRVNRATRWFDCGEHPTLRIRTRYGYEIQGTPNHPVLVCLADSEGKPRLAWKTLDSLQVGDYLVIDRGESEDPAEPVDLTPYHLTFPEGSRVRQYSLPRQLDEALATLMGALIAEGTLGSDRVEFTCTPGEFATEFVRCWQQSFPDCRLHQWLREPVGFGKRPFWQMQVVSQQVVRFLNNLGLQGRSSERAVPEVILRAPRAIQAAFLRALFEGDGAVERSGRSLMRVSLVSASRRLLAQVQVMLLAFGIVARLYKEKRNSTYRLIIAGAEDLQKYQRHIGFLSQAKSKALAEVIESLSGKVLSKSDKVPFLSAYVRRVAQRHREWLGKHNFDRLSRLTDALPKLLEALSPEDAEFLCALVENRYFFDPVATIEEAGIQRVYSIRVESECHSFVANGFINHNTEVRLTPIAMEMLADIEKETVDWMPNYLQSTEEPTVLPARFPNLLCNGGSGIAVGMATNIPPHNLSEVVDALIYRLEHPNCSLDAIMKLLPGPDFPTGGLILGTRGIRQAYETGRGSIVMQAKTQIEPLDGGKSAIVITEVPYQVSKARLIEQIAQLVKSGKIEGITDIADYSDRTGMRVVIELRRDVNPNRMLNTLLKHTAMRTTFGAILLALVDNVPRVMSLLDLMDHYLQHRRTVIERRTRYELYRAKSRAHILEGLQIALNFLDEIIRLIRSSETAEVARREMIRRFGLTALQADAILAMQLRQLARLEQEKVAEEYRGLLREITRLEHILSDPRMVESIMKDELRALKEKHGDARRTRIVAREAEDISEEDLIPEEETLVLITRDGYIKRVSLDAYRSQKRGGKGVIATTAREEDEVEHLFQVSTHHYILFFTDRGRVYRLKAYEIPETSRQARGTAVINYINIQPDEKVTATVSIRDFDAPGYLTMITRGGEIKRTPLSEFANLRSNGLNAFDLEAGDSLGWVLHTTGNDDILLVTRDGFAIRFPETDVPVRSRAAGGVIAIRLGKGDALVAACRVVPDAYLLVVSENGFGKCTPLKEYRVQSRGGKGILTMNITRKTGKVVAAEVVERDDKLILVTANAKGIRLRVSDLRVTGRIAQGVKLIDLAPGDSVAAVTRIVLGKRLQEAEASVSANA
;
A
#
# COMPACT_ATOMS: atom_id res chain seq x y z
N MET A 1 12.04 -70.85 -22.87
CA MET A 1 11.75 -70.94 -21.43
C MET A 1 11.83 -69.54 -20.86
N SER A 2 10.69 -68.96 -20.52
CA SER A 2 10.55 -67.64 -19.89
C SER A 2 10.87 -67.75 -18.40
N THR A 3 11.80 -66.93 -17.92
CA THR A 3 12.02 -66.72 -16.48
C THR A 3 10.82 -65.98 -15.89
N PRO A 4 10.19 -66.47 -14.81
CA PRO A 4 9.09 -65.76 -14.16
C PRO A 4 9.63 -64.54 -13.42
N ILE A 5 8.95 -63.41 -13.58
CA ILE A 5 9.18 -62.17 -12.82
C ILE A 5 8.81 -62.47 -11.36
N GLY A 6 9.79 -62.90 -10.57
CA GLY A 6 9.64 -63.02 -9.12
C GLY A 6 9.55 -61.63 -8.50
N ARG A 7 8.36 -61.23 -8.05
CA ARG A 7 8.25 -60.15 -7.06
C ARG A 7 8.75 -60.74 -5.74
N GLU A 8 9.92 -60.30 -5.30
CA GLU A 8 10.40 -60.54 -3.95
C GLU A 8 9.39 -59.90 -2.96
N VAL A 9 8.57 -60.72 -2.32
CA VAL A 9 7.63 -60.25 -1.29
C VAL A 9 8.43 -60.08 0.00
N ARG A 10 8.73 -58.83 0.37
CA ARG A 10 9.39 -58.51 1.63
C ARG A 10 8.34 -58.20 2.69
N GLN A 11 8.37 -58.92 3.81
CA GLN A 11 7.61 -58.52 5.00
C GLN A 11 8.34 -57.35 5.66
N VAL A 12 7.67 -56.20 5.73
CA VAL A 12 8.17 -54.97 6.37
C VAL A 12 7.17 -54.59 7.46
N PRO A 13 7.61 -54.21 8.68
CA PRO A 13 6.73 -53.68 9.70
C PRO A 13 5.95 -52.47 9.16
N VAL A 14 4.62 -52.44 9.37
CA VAL A 14 3.74 -51.38 8.84
C VAL A 14 4.22 -49.99 9.27
N GLU A 15 4.75 -49.84 10.49
CA GLU A 15 5.30 -48.58 10.98
C GLU A 15 6.52 -48.09 10.19
N GLU A 16 7.39 -49.01 9.78
CA GLU A 16 8.60 -48.70 9.01
C GLU A 16 8.24 -48.35 7.56
N GLU A 17 7.31 -49.09 6.97
CA GLU A 17 6.78 -48.81 5.64
C GLU A 17 6.00 -47.48 5.60
N MET A 18 5.16 -47.21 6.62
CA MET A 18 4.46 -45.92 6.72
C MET A 18 5.43 -44.76 6.91
N LYS A 19 6.48 -44.89 7.72
CA LYS A 19 7.52 -43.86 7.87
C LYS A 19 8.26 -43.63 6.56
N ARG A 20 8.68 -44.70 5.88
CA ARG A 20 9.39 -44.61 4.61
C ARG A 20 8.52 -44.00 3.52
N SER A 21 7.31 -44.51 3.31
CA SER A 21 6.34 -43.98 2.37
C SER A 21 5.96 -42.52 2.68
N TYR A 22 5.86 -42.15 3.96
CA TYR A 22 5.64 -40.76 4.36
C TYR A 22 6.84 -39.85 4.03
N LEU A 23 8.07 -40.30 4.29
CA LEU A 23 9.29 -39.57 3.96
C LEU A 23 9.47 -39.42 2.44
N ASP A 24 9.24 -40.49 1.68
CA ASP A 24 9.31 -40.49 0.21
C ASP A 24 8.24 -39.56 -0.38
N TYR A 25 7.01 -39.61 0.15
CA TYR A 25 5.94 -38.69 -0.21
C TYR A 25 6.30 -37.24 0.15
N ALA A 26 6.75 -36.98 1.37
CA ALA A 26 7.14 -35.65 1.84
C ALA A 26 8.26 -35.06 0.98
N MET A 27 9.31 -35.84 0.69
CA MET A 27 10.42 -35.43 -0.18
C MET A 27 9.95 -35.16 -1.60
N SER A 28 9.07 -35.99 -2.17
CA SER A 28 8.50 -35.76 -3.50
C SER A 28 7.70 -34.44 -3.56
N VAL A 29 6.93 -34.13 -2.51
CA VAL A 29 6.15 -32.89 -2.41
C VAL A 29 7.07 -31.67 -2.24
N ILE A 30 8.11 -31.81 -1.41
CA ILE A 30 9.11 -30.76 -1.16
C ILE A 30 9.82 -30.38 -2.47
N ILE A 31 10.38 -31.37 -3.17
CA ILE A 31 11.15 -31.17 -4.41
C ILE A 31 10.24 -30.67 -5.54
N ALA A 32 9.05 -31.24 -5.69
CA ALA A 32 8.20 -30.94 -6.85
C ALA A 32 7.38 -29.65 -6.73
N ARG A 33 7.27 -29.03 -5.54
CA ARG A 33 6.29 -27.94 -5.32
C ARG A 33 6.73 -26.80 -4.41
N ALA A 34 7.44 -27.09 -3.32
CA ALA A 34 7.40 -26.19 -2.17
C ALA A 34 8.57 -25.19 -2.09
N LEU A 35 9.78 -25.63 -2.46
CA LEU A 35 11.02 -24.89 -2.25
C LEU A 35 11.67 -24.42 -3.56
N PRO A 36 12.38 -23.28 -3.56
CA PRO A 36 13.19 -22.85 -4.69
C PRO A 36 14.47 -23.70 -4.79
N ASP A 37 14.96 -23.89 -6.02
CA ASP A 37 16.30 -24.43 -6.27
C ASP A 37 17.36 -23.33 -6.05
N VAL A 38 18.49 -23.66 -5.43
CA VAL A 38 19.56 -22.69 -5.14
C VAL A 38 20.15 -22.05 -6.40
N ARG A 39 20.12 -22.77 -7.53
CA ARG A 39 20.79 -22.39 -8.77
C ARG A 39 20.09 -21.26 -9.50
N ASP A 40 18.75 -21.34 -9.63
CA ASP A 40 17.93 -20.33 -10.32
C ASP A 40 16.97 -19.57 -9.39
N GLY A 41 16.84 -20.01 -8.14
CA GLY A 41 15.95 -19.40 -7.16
C GLY A 41 14.47 -19.57 -7.43
N LEU A 42 14.08 -20.44 -8.36
CA LEU A 42 12.68 -20.61 -8.77
C LEU A 42 12.12 -21.92 -8.21
N LYS A 43 10.83 -21.87 -7.86
CA LYS A 43 10.04 -23.08 -7.67
C LYS A 43 9.73 -23.72 -9.02
N PRO A 44 9.47 -25.04 -9.08
CA PRO A 44 9.16 -25.74 -10.33
C PRO A 44 8.04 -25.08 -11.15
N VAL A 45 6.96 -24.63 -10.50
CA VAL A 45 5.84 -23.96 -11.19
C VAL A 45 6.25 -22.60 -11.80
N GLN A 46 7.10 -21.82 -11.13
CA GLN A 46 7.58 -20.53 -11.66
C GLN A 46 8.48 -20.73 -12.88
N ARG A 47 9.37 -21.72 -12.80
CA ARG A 47 10.25 -22.13 -13.92
C ARG A 47 9.46 -22.51 -15.16
N ARG A 48 8.45 -23.38 -14.98
CA ARG A 48 7.57 -23.83 -16.06
C ARG A 48 6.79 -22.68 -16.70
N ILE A 49 6.26 -21.75 -15.90
CA ILE A 49 5.58 -20.55 -16.42
C ILE A 49 6.52 -19.74 -17.32
N LEU A 50 7.74 -19.41 -16.87
CA LEU A 50 8.69 -18.63 -17.67
C LEU A 50 9.10 -19.37 -18.96
N TYR A 51 9.34 -20.68 -18.85
CA TYR A 51 9.69 -21.51 -20.00
C TYR A 51 8.55 -21.53 -21.05
N VAL A 52 7.31 -21.75 -20.63
CA VAL A 52 6.14 -21.71 -21.50
C VAL A 52 5.95 -20.34 -22.14
N MET A 53 6.11 -19.26 -21.37
CA MET A 53 6.03 -17.90 -21.92
C MET A 53 7.09 -17.64 -22.99
N ARG A 54 8.29 -18.22 -22.85
CA ARG A 54 9.33 -18.19 -23.90
C ARG A 54 8.92 -18.99 -25.13
N GLU A 55 8.40 -20.21 -24.97
CA GLU A 55 7.94 -21.04 -26.10
C GLU A 55 6.81 -20.37 -26.88
N LEU A 56 5.94 -19.64 -26.18
CA LEU A 56 4.87 -18.84 -26.79
C LEU A 56 5.38 -17.52 -27.43
N GLY A 57 6.68 -17.22 -27.35
CA GLY A 57 7.28 -16.02 -27.93
C GLY A 57 6.89 -14.72 -27.21
N LEU A 58 6.54 -14.78 -25.92
CA LEU A 58 6.05 -13.63 -25.14
C LEU A 58 7.17 -12.74 -24.62
N THR A 59 8.04 -12.27 -25.52
CA THR A 59 9.17 -11.39 -25.19
C THR A 59 8.70 -10.02 -24.67
N PRO A 60 9.58 -9.22 -24.04
CA PRO A 60 9.24 -7.87 -23.57
C PRO A 60 8.73 -6.94 -24.68
N ASP A 61 9.18 -7.12 -25.92
CA ASP A 61 8.75 -6.33 -27.07
C ASP A 61 7.49 -6.89 -27.76
N SER A 62 7.05 -8.08 -27.35
CA SER A 62 5.81 -8.68 -27.86
C SER A 62 4.57 -8.00 -27.24
N ALA A 63 3.43 -8.18 -27.91
CA ALA A 63 2.15 -7.75 -27.37
C ALA A 63 1.74 -8.66 -26.20
N HIS A 64 1.13 -8.07 -25.16
CA HIS A 64 0.55 -8.86 -24.07
C HIS A 64 -0.45 -9.90 -24.59
N THR A 65 -0.45 -11.05 -23.93
CA THR A 65 -1.26 -12.22 -24.25
C THR A 65 -2.12 -12.58 -23.06
N LYS A 66 -3.33 -13.10 -23.28
CA LYS A 66 -4.23 -13.51 -22.20
C LYS A 66 -3.54 -14.47 -21.22
N SER A 67 -3.63 -14.18 -19.92
CA SER A 67 -3.01 -14.99 -18.86
C SER A 67 -3.47 -16.46 -18.92
N ALA A 68 -4.69 -16.72 -19.38
CA ALA A 68 -5.19 -18.09 -19.51
C ALA A 68 -4.64 -18.88 -20.70
N LYS A 69 -4.02 -18.23 -21.70
CA LYS A 69 -3.25 -18.95 -22.72
C LYS A 69 -1.99 -19.51 -22.07
N VAL A 70 -1.25 -18.69 -21.32
CA VAL A 70 -0.06 -19.12 -20.57
C VAL A 70 -0.41 -20.18 -19.52
N CYS A 71 -1.46 -19.97 -18.73
CA CYS A 71 -1.88 -20.95 -17.72
C CYS A 71 -2.37 -22.26 -18.37
N GLY A 72 -3.13 -22.15 -19.47
CA GLY A 72 -3.60 -23.31 -20.23
C GLY A 72 -2.46 -24.16 -20.78
N GLU A 73 -1.49 -23.52 -21.44
CA GLU A 73 -0.31 -24.19 -22.00
C GLU A 73 0.56 -24.83 -20.91
N THR A 74 0.75 -24.11 -19.79
CA THR A 74 1.52 -24.61 -18.65
C THR A 74 0.85 -25.85 -18.03
N THR A 75 -0.46 -25.82 -17.78
CA THR A 75 -1.19 -26.97 -17.22
C THR A 75 -1.31 -28.11 -18.23
N ALA A 76 -1.46 -27.83 -19.53
CA ALA A 76 -1.62 -28.87 -20.54
C ALA A 76 -0.33 -29.69 -20.75
N ASN A 77 0.83 -29.03 -20.72
CA ASN A 77 2.09 -29.63 -21.15
C ASN A 77 3.15 -29.77 -20.05
N TYR A 78 3.12 -28.97 -18.98
CA TYR A 78 4.24 -28.91 -18.03
C TYR A 78 3.86 -29.08 -16.56
N HIS A 79 2.65 -28.76 -16.13
CA HIS A 79 2.26 -28.79 -14.73
C HIS A 79 1.08 -29.73 -14.45
N PRO A 80 1.24 -30.74 -13.56
CA PRO A 80 0.21 -31.73 -13.30
C PRO A 80 -0.97 -31.21 -12.46
N HIS A 81 -0.84 -30.02 -11.86
CA HIS A 81 -1.92 -29.37 -11.10
C HIS A 81 -2.63 -28.36 -11.98
N GLY A 82 -3.91 -28.13 -11.68
CA GLY A 82 -4.75 -27.27 -12.48
C GLY A 82 -4.35 -25.80 -12.40
N GLN A 83 -5.13 -24.97 -13.10
CA GLN A 83 -4.87 -23.54 -13.25
C GLN A 83 -4.98 -22.78 -11.90
N GLU A 84 -5.57 -23.39 -10.87
CA GLU A 84 -5.65 -22.90 -9.49
C GLU A 84 -4.30 -22.73 -8.80
N VAL A 85 -3.24 -23.42 -9.26
CA VAL A 85 -1.86 -23.23 -8.75
C VAL A 85 -1.06 -22.31 -9.66
N VAL A 86 -1.22 -22.49 -10.98
CA VAL A 86 -0.43 -21.77 -12.00
C VAL A 86 -0.79 -20.29 -12.00
N TYR A 87 -2.08 -19.94 -11.97
CA TYR A 87 -2.49 -18.55 -12.09
C TYR A 87 -2.10 -17.67 -10.89
N PRO A 88 -2.33 -18.07 -9.62
CA PRO A 88 -1.87 -17.27 -8.48
C PRO A 88 -0.35 -17.12 -8.44
N THR A 89 0.39 -18.13 -8.92
CA THR A 89 1.85 -18.05 -9.05
C THR A 89 2.23 -17.00 -10.09
N LEU A 90 1.61 -17.04 -11.27
CA LEU A 90 1.83 -16.07 -12.34
C LEU A 90 1.52 -14.65 -11.86
N VAL A 91 0.39 -14.45 -11.16
CA VAL A 91 -0.01 -13.16 -10.61
C VAL A 91 1.06 -12.61 -9.66
N ARG A 92 1.55 -13.44 -8.73
CA ARG A 92 2.59 -13.03 -7.77
C ARG A 92 3.91 -12.64 -8.44
N MET A 93 4.20 -13.18 -9.61
CA MET A 93 5.38 -12.83 -10.42
C MET A 93 5.21 -11.49 -11.17
N ALA A 94 3.97 -10.99 -11.27
CA ALA A 94 3.62 -9.70 -11.87
C ALA A 94 3.37 -8.57 -10.85
N GLN A 95 3.23 -8.91 -9.56
CA GLN A 95 2.99 -7.94 -8.48
C GLN A 95 4.31 -7.30 -8.00
N ASP A 96 4.45 -6.00 -8.24
CA ASP A 96 5.61 -5.18 -7.86
C ASP A 96 5.73 -4.93 -6.35
N PHE A 97 4.64 -5.06 -5.59
CA PHE A 97 4.63 -5.05 -4.12
C PHE A 97 4.95 -6.41 -3.49
N ASN A 98 4.91 -7.49 -4.27
CA ASN A 98 5.23 -8.85 -3.82
C ASN A 98 6.66 -9.26 -4.21
N MET A 99 7.06 -8.98 -5.45
CA MET A 99 8.37 -9.32 -6.00
C MET A 99 9.13 -8.04 -6.35
N ARG A 100 10.36 -7.91 -5.85
CA ARG A 100 11.18 -6.70 -6.02
C ARG A 100 11.50 -6.41 -7.49
N TYR A 101 11.81 -7.46 -8.25
CA TYR A 101 12.02 -7.47 -9.69
C TYR A 101 11.02 -8.43 -10.35
N PRO A 102 9.83 -7.94 -10.77
CA PRO A 102 8.82 -8.76 -11.41
C PRO A 102 9.38 -9.51 -12.62
N LEU A 103 9.09 -10.81 -12.71
CA LEU A 103 9.48 -11.66 -13.85
C LEU A 103 8.39 -11.71 -14.93
N VAL A 104 7.18 -11.25 -14.60
CA VAL A 104 6.06 -11.16 -15.52
C VAL A 104 5.59 -9.71 -15.56
N ASP A 105 5.37 -9.18 -16.76
CA ASP A 105 4.75 -7.89 -16.98
C ASP A 105 3.25 -8.12 -17.15
N GLY A 106 2.47 -7.72 -16.15
CA GLY A 106 1.02 -7.87 -16.11
C GLY A 106 0.32 -6.59 -16.55
N GLN A 107 -0.57 -6.70 -17.54
CA GLN A 107 -1.48 -5.63 -17.97
C GLN A 107 -2.91 -5.93 -17.50
N GLY A 108 -3.49 -5.04 -16.70
CA GLY A 108 -4.80 -5.24 -16.06
C GLY A 108 -4.70 -5.37 -14.54
N ASN A 109 -5.72 -5.95 -13.90
CA ASN A 109 -5.78 -6.06 -12.44
C ASN A 109 -5.08 -7.34 -11.97
N PHE A 110 -3.85 -7.17 -11.46
CA PHE A 110 -3.06 -8.24 -10.80
C PHE A 110 -3.16 -8.18 -9.27
N GLY A 111 -4.17 -7.49 -8.74
CA GLY A 111 -4.37 -7.26 -7.32
C GLY A 111 -3.65 -6.01 -6.82
N SER A 112 -3.98 -5.57 -5.62
CA SER A 112 -3.42 -4.36 -5.00
C SER A 112 -2.80 -4.67 -3.63
N ILE A 113 -1.94 -3.75 -3.15
CA ILE A 113 -1.42 -3.78 -1.77
C ILE A 113 -2.56 -3.66 -0.73
N ASP A 114 -3.71 -3.13 -1.15
CA ASP A 114 -4.91 -2.95 -0.32
C ASP A 114 -5.71 -4.24 -0.15
N GLY A 115 -5.28 -5.33 -0.81
CA GLY A 115 -5.89 -6.64 -0.70
C GLY A 115 -6.99 -6.90 -1.72
N ASP A 116 -7.12 -6.06 -2.75
CA ASP A 116 -7.99 -6.37 -3.88
C ASP A 116 -7.46 -7.61 -4.60
N PRO A 117 -8.32 -8.62 -4.86
CA PRO A 117 -7.88 -9.82 -5.56
C PRO A 117 -7.53 -9.50 -7.02
N PRO A 118 -6.58 -10.24 -7.62
CA PRO A 118 -6.36 -10.19 -9.06
C PRO A 118 -7.63 -10.60 -9.82
N ALA A 119 -7.86 -10.00 -10.98
CA ALA A 119 -8.93 -10.46 -11.87
C ALA A 119 -8.65 -11.88 -12.38
N ALA A 120 -9.64 -12.58 -12.92
CA ALA A 120 -9.44 -13.96 -13.38
C ALA A 120 -8.67 -14.05 -14.70
N MET A 121 -8.05 -15.20 -14.97
CA MET A 121 -7.24 -15.41 -16.19
C MET A 121 -8.03 -15.48 -17.52
N ARG A 122 -9.29 -15.97 -17.52
CA ARG A 122 -10.09 -16.31 -18.71
C ARG A 122 -11.56 -15.92 -18.48
N TYR A 123 -11.98 -14.71 -18.84
CA TYR A 123 -13.34 -14.23 -18.57
C TYR A 123 -14.03 -13.87 -19.89
N CYS A 124 -15.13 -14.57 -20.18
CA CYS A 124 -15.82 -14.43 -21.45
C CYS A 124 -17.33 -14.35 -21.21
N VAL A 125 -18.04 -13.57 -22.02
CA VAL A 125 -19.52 -13.45 -22.01
C VAL A 125 -20.11 -14.19 -23.21
N THR A 126 -21.39 -14.53 -23.16
CA THR A 126 -22.04 -15.21 -24.30
C THR A 126 -22.21 -14.29 -25.51
N GLY A 127 -22.29 -14.88 -26.71
CA GLY A 127 -22.33 -14.14 -27.98
C GLY A 127 -23.47 -13.13 -28.15
N GLU A 128 -24.59 -13.34 -27.47
CA GLU A 128 -25.75 -12.44 -27.51
C GLU A 128 -25.58 -11.19 -26.63
N THR A 129 -24.48 -11.10 -25.88
CA THR A 129 -24.21 -9.95 -25.00
C THR A 129 -23.97 -8.70 -25.84
N LEU A 130 -24.80 -7.66 -25.63
CA LEU A 130 -24.75 -6.40 -26.37
C LEU A 130 -23.67 -5.48 -25.81
N VAL A 131 -22.61 -5.26 -26.57
CA VAL A 131 -21.53 -4.32 -26.25
C VAL A 131 -21.94 -2.91 -26.65
N ARG A 132 -21.63 -1.94 -25.80
CA ARG A 132 -21.93 -0.53 -26.06
C ARG A 132 -20.80 0.15 -26.83
N THR A 133 -21.11 0.56 -28.06
CA THR A 133 -20.17 1.21 -29.01
C THR A 133 -20.77 2.55 -29.50
N PRO A 134 -19.97 3.48 -30.05
CA PRO A 134 -20.49 4.62 -30.80
C PRO A 134 -21.38 4.23 -31.98
N GLN A 135 -21.17 3.06 -32.59
CA GLN A 135 -22.03 2.52 -33.66
C GLN A 135 -23.32 1.85 -33.13
N GLY A 136 -23.69 2.11 -31.87
CA GLY A 136 -24.86 1.53 -31.22
C GLY A 136 -24.54 0.26 -30.41
N LEU A 137 -25.57 -0.56 -30.18
CA LEU A 137 -25.47 -1.81 -29.43
C LEU A 137 -25.17 -2.96 -30.40
N ILE A 138 -24.03 -3.63 -30.21
CA ILE A 138 -23.61 -4.72 -31.10
C ILE A 138 -23.44 -6.01 -30.28
N PRO A 139 -24.06 -7.13 -30.66
CA PRO A 139 -23.77 -8.43 -30.07
C PRO A 139 -22.27 -8.76 -30.18
N ILE A 140 -21.65 -9.20 -29.08
CA ILE A 140 -20.20 -9.44 -29.05
C ILE A 140 -19.72 -10.50 -30.06
N ALA A 141 -20.59 -11.45 -30.44
CA ALA A 141 -20.29 -12.43 -31.47
C ALA A 141 -20.23 -11.83 -32.89
N GLU A 142 -20.97 -10.74 -33.16
CA GLU A 142 -21.00 -10.08 -34.47
C GLU A 142 -19.81 -9.15 -34.70
N LEU A 143 -19.04 -8.85 -33.65
CA LEU A 143 -17.76 -8.14 -33.77
C LEU A 143 -16.67 -8.99 -34.48
N ALA A 144 -17.02 -10.23 -34.89
CA ALA A 144 -16.17 -11.17 -35.59
C ALA A 144 -15.96 -10.80 -37.07
N GLN A 145 -14.95 -9.95 -37.34
CA GLN A 145 -14.45 -9.74 -38.70
C GLN A 145 -12.93 -10.01 -38.81
N SER A 146 -12.20 -9.91 -37.70
CA SER A 146 -10.76 -10.11 -37.57
C SER A 146 -10.38 -10.23 -36.09
N GLU A 147 -9.29 -10.91 -35.74
CA GLU A 147 -8.75 -10.91 -34.37
C GLU A 147 -8.27 -9.52 -33.92
N VAL A 148 -7.90 -8.67 -34.89
CA VAL A 148 -7.58 -7.26 -34.68
C VAL A 148 -8.80 -6.43 -35.04
N ILE A 149 -9.28 -5.66 -34.08
CA ILE A 149 -10.41 -4.75 -34.26
C ILE A 149 -9.97 -3.33 -33.90
N ASP A 150 -10.67 -2.34 -34.43
CA ASP A 150 -10.50 -0.95 -34.04
C ASP A 150 -11.87 -0.37 -33.70
N LEU A 151 -12.37 -0.75 -32.53
CA LEU A 151 -13.75 -0.51 -32.16
C LEU A 151 -13.81 0.38 -30.92
N PRO A 152 -14.33 1.60 -31.01
CA PRO A 152 -14.57 2.39 -29.82
C PRO A 152 -15.65 1.74 -28.94
N VAL A 153 -15.37 1.59 -27.65
CA VAL A 153 -16.27 0.98 -26.65
C VAL A 153 -16.33 1.85 -25.41
N ARG A 154 -17.48 1.84 -24.73
CA ARG A 154 -17.62 2.58 -23.47
C ARG A 154 -17.03 1.78 -22.31
N SER A 155 -16.19 2.42 -21.51
CA SER A 155 -15.54 1.83 -20.32
C SER A 155 -16.12 2.33 -18.99
N ALA A 156 -15.64 1.81 -17.86
CA ALA A 156 -15.89 2.39 -16.53
C ALA A 156 -15.43 3.86 -16.51
N GLY A 157 -16.21 4.76 -15.89
CA GLY A 157 -15.94 6.21 -15.99
C GLY A 157 -16.33 6.84 -17.33
N GLY A 158 -16.79 6.07 -18.33
CA GLY A 158 -17.64 6.51 -19.47
C GLY A 158 -16.96 7.27 -20.56
N ARG A 159 -15.65 7.23 -20.47
CA ARG A 159 -14.74 7.45 -21.55
C ARG A 159 -14.98 6.37 -22.60
N VAL A 160 -15.00 6.81 -23.85
CA VAL A 160 -14.92 5.95 -25.02
C VAL A 160 -13.45 5.57 -25.18
N ASN A 161 -13.15 4.28 -25.08
CA ASN A 161 -11.81 3.72 -25.23
C ASN A 161 -11.79 2.77 -26.42
N ARG A 162 -10.61 2.48 -26.97
CA ARG A 162 -10.51 1.64 -28.18
C ARG A 162 -10.35 0.18 -27.79
N ALA A 163 -11.24 -0.66 -28.30
CA ALA A 163 -11.05 -2.09 -28.31
C ALA A 163 -10.16 -2.48 -29.49
N THR A 164 -9.07 -3.18 -29.21
CA THR A 164 -8.00 -3.46 -30.18
C THR A 164 -7.92 -4.92 -30.61
N ARG A 165 -8.51 -5.84 -29.83
CA ARG A 165 -8.55 -7.27 -30.15
C ARG A 165 -9.87 -7.92 -29.77
N TRP A 166 -10.26 -8.90 -30.56
CA TRP A 166 -11.41 -9.76 -30.34
C TRP A 166 -10.96 -11.19 -30.06
N PHE A 167 -11.64 -11.89 -29.15
CA PHE A 167 -11.33 -13.25 -28.76
C PHE A 167 -12.59 -14.12 -28.81
N ASP A 168 -12.56 -15.16 -29.66
CA ASP A 168 -13.47 -16.31 -29.56
C ASP A 168 -12.85 -17.33 -28.61
N CYS A 169 -13.45 -17.48 -27.42
CA CYS A 169 -12.92 -18.37 -26.39
C CYS A 169 -13.41 -19.82 -26.58
N GLY A 170 -14.26 -20.13 -27.56
CA GLY A 170 -14.86 -21.46 -27.71
C GLY A 170 -15.92 -21.77 -26.66
N GLU A 171 -16.22 -23.06 -26.47
CA GLU A 171 -17.30 -23.54 -25.60
C GLU A 171 -16.85 -23.71 -24.14
N HIS A 172 -17.57 -23.07 -23.21
CA HIS A 172 -17.28 -23.10 -21.78
C HIS A 172 -18.55 -23.17 -20.92
N PRO A 173 -18.50 -23.77 -19.71
CA PRO A 173 -19.60 -23.68 -18.75
C PRO A 173 -19.84 -22.22 -18.34
N THR A 174 -21.10 -21.84 -18.19
CA THR A 174 -21.51 -20.46 -17.89
C THR A 174 -22.45 -20.37 -16.70
N LEU A 175 -22.38 -19.24 -15.99
CA LEU A 175 -23.35 -18.81 -14.99
C LEU A 175 -24.20 -17.69 -15.59
N ARG A 176 -25.50 -17.72 -15.30
CA ARG A 176 -26.44 -16.65 -15.60
C ARG A 176 -26.82 -15.93 -14.31
N ILE A 177 -26.52 -14.64 -14.27
CA ILE A 177 -26.84 -13.77 -13.14
C ILE A 177 -28.02 -12.90 -13.53
N ARG A 178 -29.07 -12.87 -12.70
CA ARG A 178 -30.22 -11.98 -12.87
C ARG A 178 -30.38 -11.08 -11.67
N THR A 179 -30.58 -9.81 -11.95
CA THR A 179 -30.85 -8.77 -10.95
C THR A 179 -32.34 -8.67 -10.64
N ARG A 180 -32.71 -7.91 -9.61
CA ARG A 180 -34.11 -7.74 -9.17
C ARG A 180 -35.01 -7.04 -10.20
N TYR A 181 -34.45 -6.14 -11.00
CA TYR A 181 -35.12 -5.48 -12.13
C TYR A 181 -35.11 -6.34 -13.39
N GLY A 182 -34.44 -7.49 -13.38
CA GLY A 182 -34.45 -8.45 -14.48
C GLY A 182 -33.36 -8.23 -15.52
N TYR A 183 -32.42 -7.29 -15.30
CA TYR A 183 -31.17 -7.22 -16.08
C TYR A 183 -30.37 -8.49 -15.86
N GLU A 184 -29.74 -8.99 -16.93
CA GLU A 184 -29.02 -10.25 -16.90
C GLU A 184 -27.69 -10.21 -17.64
N ILE A 185 -26.72 -10.93 -17.08
CA ILE A 185 -25.43 -11.22 -17.71
C ILE A 185 -25.19 -12.72 -17.64
N GLN A 186 -24.64 -13.27 -18.71
CA GLN A 186 -24.23 -14.67 -18.78
C GLN A 186 -22.79 -14.76 -19.26
N GLY A 187 -21.96 -15.47 -18.49
CA GLY A 187 -20.54 -15.59 -18.77
C GLY A 187 -19.90 -16.74 -18.00
N THR A 188 -18.60 -16.92 -18.17
CA THR A 188 -17.85 -17.95 -17.44
C THR A 188 -17.88 -17.68 -15.92
N PRO A 189 -17.80 -18.70 -15.05
CA PRO A 189 -17.88 -18.51 -13.59
C PRO A 189 -16.92 -17.44 -13.05
N ASN A 190 -15.72 -17.38 -13.62
CA ASN A 190 -14.68 -16.45 -13.25
C ASN A 190 -14.79 -15.06 -13.92
N HIS A 191 -15.91 -14.74 -14.60
CA HIS A 191 -16.08 -13.46 -15.28
C HIS A 191 -16.27 -12.30 -14.29
N PRO A 192 -15.42 -11.25 -14.30
CA PRO A 192 -15.52 -10.16 -13.34
C PRO A 192 -16.57 -9.14 -13.74
N VAL A 193 -17.41 -8.75 -12.78
CA VAL A 193 -18.39 -7.67 -12.89
C VAL A 193 -18.20 -6.67 -11.76
N LEU A 194 -18.49 -5.41 -12.04
CA LEU A 194 -18.39 -4.36 -11.04
C LEU A 194 -19.57 -4.43 -10.06
N VAL A 195 -19.25 -4.45 -8.77
CA VAL A 195 -20.20 -4.45 -7.65
C VAL A 195 -19.99 -3.23 -6.77
N CYS A 196 -21.04 -2.81 -6.07
CA CYS A 196 -20.96 -1.84 -4.99
C CYS A 196 -21.00 -2.58 -3.65
N LEU A 197 -19.94 -2.45 -2.86
CA LEU A 197 -19.79 -3.03 -1.53
C LEU A 197 -19.71 -1.92 -0.49
N ALA A 198 -19.91 -2.28 0.77
CA ALA A 198 -19.56 -1.42 1.89
C ALA A 198 -18.15 -1.82 2.37
N ASP A 199 -17.25 -0.84 2.55
CA ASP A 199 -15.94 -1.12 3.16
C ASP A 199 -16.06 -1.38 4.68
N SER A 200 -14.92 -1.55 5.37
CA SER A 200 -14.87 -1.77 6.82
C SER A 200 -15.50 -0.63 7.62
N GLU A 201 -15.51 0.57 7.05
CA GLU A 201 -16.17 1.76 7.57
C GLU A 201 -17.53 1.98 6.93
N GLY A 202 -18.13 0.98 6.28
CA GLY A 202 -19.43 1.03 5.64
C GLY A 202 -19.61 2.06 4.50
N LYS A 203 -18.53 2.69 4.01
CA LYS A 203 -18.55 3.57 2.84
C LYS A 203 -18.88 2.75 1.58
N PRO A 204 -19.77 3.22 0.70
CA PRO A 204 -19.98 2.56 -0.58
C PRO A 204 -18.70 2.64 -1.40
N ARG A 205 -18.16 1.50 -1.84
CA ARG A 205 -16.99 1.39 -2.72
C ARG A 205 -17.30 0.47 -3.90
N LEU A 206 -16.86 0.86 -5.09
CA LEU A 206 -16.93 0.01 -6.27
C LEU A 206 -15.77 -0.99 -6.22
N ALA A 207 -16.08 -2.28 -6.39
CA ALA A 207 -15.12 -3.37 -6.35
C ALA A 207 -15.44 -4.41 -7.43
N TRP A 208 -14.45 -5.19 -7.85
CA TRP A 208 -14.65 -6.28 -8.81
C TRP A 208 -14.94 -7.59 -8.09
N LYS A 209 -15.99 -8.31 -8.52
CA LYS A 209 -16.29 -9.68 -8.11
C LYS A 209 -16.47 -10.57 -9.33
N THR A 210 -16.04 -11.83 -9.26
CA THR A 210 -16.31 -12.83 -10.30
C THR A 210 -17.73 -13.41 -10.16
N LEU A 211 -18.35 -13.89 -11.24
CA LEU A 211 -19.73 -14.41 -11.21
C LEU A 211 -19.92 -15.55 -10.19
N ASP A 212 -18.92 -16.40 -9.98
CA ASP A 212 -18.93 -17.50 -9.00
C ASP A 212 -18.77 -17.03 -7.54
N SER A 213 -18.17 -15.86 -7.33
CA SER A 213 -18.03 -15.24 -6.01
C SER A 213 -19.24 -14.38 -5.61
N LEU A 214 -20.17 -14.12 -6.55
CA LEU A 214 -21.37 -13.35 -6.27
C LEU A 214 -22.32 -14.10 -5.34
N GLN A 215 -22.98 -13.34 -4.49
CA GLN A 215 -24.03 -13.82 -3.60
C GLN A 215 -25.35 -13.11 -3.91
N VAL A 216 -26.47 -13.79 -3.68
CA VAL A 216 -27.80 -13.17 -3.76
C VAL A 216 -27.84 -11.99 -2.77
N GLY A 217 -28.18 -10.81 -3.27
CA GLY A 217 -28.15 -9.56 -2.51
C GLY A 217 -26.95 -8.65 -2.78
N ASP A 218 -25.86 -9.14 -3.40
CA ASP A 218 -24.77 -8.27 -3.86
C ASP A 218 -25.30 -7.22 -4.86
N TYR A 219 -24.86 -5.96 -4.74
CA TYR A 219 -25.32 -4.88 -5.62
C TYR A 219 -24.46 -4.80 -6.88
N LEU A 220 -25.00 -5.18 -8.03
CA LEU A 220 -24.33 -5.02 -9.31
C LEU A 220 -24.47 -3.57 -9.82
N VAL A 221 -23.42 -3.08 -10.47
CA VAL A 221 -23.38 -1.74 -11.05
C VAL A 221 -23.79 -1.80 -12.51
N ILE A 222 -24.86 -1.08 -12.86
CA ILE A 222 -25.42 -1.02 -14.23
C ILE A 222 -25.23 0.41 -14.76
N ASP A 223 -24.54 0.54 -15.89
CA ASP A 223 -24.33 1.79 -16.61
C ASP A 223 -25.61 2.22 -17.33
N ARG A 224 -26.17 3.37 -16.92
CA ARG A 224 -27.34 4.03 -17.53
C ARG A 224 -27.01 5.42 -18.08
N GLY A 225 -25.74 5.79 -18.17
CA GLY A 225 -25.35 7.09 -18.72
C GLY A 225 -25.76 7.18 -20.18
N GLU A 226 -26.05 8.38 -20.70
CA GLU A 226 -26.41 8.56 -22.12
C GLU A 226 -25.25 8.20 -23.07
N SER A 227 -25.57 7.82 -24.31
CA SER A 227 -24.60 7.51 -25.37
C SER A 227 -24.50 8.69 -26.33
N GLU A 228 -23.33 8.88 -26.93
CA GLU A 228 -23.22 9.62 -28.18
C GLU A 228 -23.92 8.84 -29.31
N ASP A 229 -24.54 9.56 -30.24
CA ASP A 229 -25.23 8.97 -31.38
C ASP A 229 -24.20 8.46 -32.42
N PRO A 230 -24.50 7.34 -33.13
CA PRO A 230 -23.69 6.87 -34.24
C PRO A 230 -23.50 7.95 -35.30
N ALA A 231 -22.27 8.06 -35.81
CA ALA A 231 -21.87 9.12 -36.74
C ALA A 231 -22.45 8.96 -38.15
N GLU A 232 -22.81 7.74 -38.57
CA GLU A 232 -23.24 7.44 -39.94
C GLU A 232 -24.65 6.80 -40.01
N PRO A 233 -25.47 7.13 -41.02
CA PRO A 233 -26.75 6.46 -41.29
C PRO A 233 -26.56 4.98 -41.62
N VAL A 234 -27.46 4.11 -41.14
CA VAL A 234 -27.41 2.67 -41.43
C VAL A 234 -27.78 2.41 -42.89
N ASP A 235 -26.82 1.89 -43.68
CA ASP A 235 -27.04 1.47 -45.07
C ASP A 235 -27.84 0.16 -45.12
N LEU A 236 -28.95 0.18 -45.87
CA LEU A 236 -29.85 -0.94 -46.05
C LEU A 236 -29.61 -1.71 -47.35
N THR A 237 -28.74 -1.20 -48.23
CA THR A 237 -28.40 -1.84 -49.52
C THR A 237 -27.92 -3.29 -49.38
N PRO A 238 -27.13 -3.67 -48.35
CA PRO A 238 -26.73 -5.08 -48.13
C PRO A 238 -27.90 -6.03 -47.88
N TYR A 239 -29.06 -5.52 -47.44
CA TYR A 239 -30.26 -6.31 -47.17
C TYR A 239 -31.19 -6.40 -48.39
N HIS A 240 -30.86 -5.71 -49.49
CA HIS A 240 -31.60 -5.78 -50.76
C HIS A 240 -31.39 -7.15 -51.41
N LEU A 241 -32.42 -7.64 -52.08
CA LEU A 241 -32.39 -8.95 -52.72
C LEU A 241 -31.94 -8.81 -54.17
N THR A 242 -31.11 -9.74 -54.62
CA THR A 242 -30.83 -9.93 -56.04
C THR A 242 -31.79 -10.99 -56.59
N PHE A 243 -32.62 -10.63 -57.56
CA PHE A 243 -33.49 -11.60 -58.25
C PHE A 243 -32.78 -12.13 -59.50
N PRO A 244 -32.88 -13.44 -59.82
CA PRO A 244 -32.35 -13.99 -61.07
C PRO A 244 -32.95 -13.30 -62.31
N GLU A 245 -32.16 -13.16 -63.37
CA GLU A 245 -32.65 -12.68 -64.66
C GLU A 245 -33.84 -13.56 -65.13
N GLY A 246 -34.98 -12.92 -65.44
CA GLY A 246 -36.22 -13.60 -65.81
C GLY A 246 -37.23 -13.87 -64.68
N SER A 247 -36.94 -13.44 -63.44
CA SER A 247 -37.91 -13.48 -62.33
C SER A 247 -39.17 -12.68 -62.64
N ARG A 248 -40.36 -13.30 -62.48
CA ARG A 248 -41.67 -12.64 -62.63
C ARG A 248 -42.11 -11.82 -61.40
N VAL A 249 -41.22 -11.63 -60.42
CA VAL A 249 -41.53 -10.88 -59.20
C VAL A 249 -41.54 -9.39 -59.51
N ARG A 250 -42.65 -8.72 -59.22
CA ARG A 250 -42.78 -7.27 -59.37
C ARG A 250 -41.81 -6.55 -58.43
N GLN A 251 -40.97 -5.68 -58.99
CA GLN A 251 -39.96 -4.93 -58.25
C GLN A 251 -40.50 -3.54 -57.85
N TYR A 252 -40.21 -3.15 -56.62
CA TYR A 252 -40.54 -1.88 -55.99
C TYR A 252 -39.25 -1.18 -55.54
N SER A 253 -39.31 0.15 -55.43
CA SER A 253 -38.26 0.95 -54.83
C SER A 253 -38.11 0.59 -53.33
N LEU A 254 -36.93 0.11 -52.95
CA LEU A 254 -36.58 -0.22 -51.56
C LEU A 254 -35.77 0.92 -50.92
N PRO A 255 -35.98 1.22 -49.63
CA PRO A 255 -35.19 2.23 -48.93
C PRO A 255 -33.73 1.81 -48.86
N ARG A 256 -32.83 2.76 -49.14
CA ARG A 256 -31.36 2.56 -49.07
C ARG A 256 -30.77 2.90 -47.71
N GLN A 257 -31.46 3.71 -46.92
CA GLN A 257 -31.04 4.09 -45.57
C GLN A 257 -32.19 3.86 -44.60
N LEU A 258 -31.84 3.54 -43.36
CA LEU A 258 -32.80 3.45 -42.28
C LEU A 258 -33.18 4.86 -41.82
N ASP A 259 -34.47 5.19 -41.86
CA ASP A 259 -35.03 6.44 -41.36
C ASP A 259 -36.07 6.19 -40.26
N GLU A 260 -36.58 7.27 -39.64
CA GLU A 260 -37.62 7.17 -38.60
C GLU A 260 -38.91 6.54 -39.11
N ALA A 261 -39.26 6.73 -40.38
CA ALA A 261 -40.48 6.17 -40.97
C ALA A 261 -40.39 4.64 -41.06
N LEU A 262 -39.29 4.10 -41.59
CA LEU A 262 -39.10 2.66 -41.69
C LEU A 262 -38.97 2.04 -40.29
N ALA A 263 -38.27 2.69 -39.34
CA ALA A 263 -38.18 2.22 -37.97
C ALA A 263 -39.55 2.18 -37.26
N THR A 264 -40.40 3.17 -37.49
CA THR A 264 -41.80 3.20 -37.01
C THR A 264 -42.59 2.02 -37.58
N LEU A 265 -42.46 1.73 -38.88
CA LEU A 265 -43.09 0.55 -39.49
C LEU A 265 -42.61 -0.75 -38.86
N MET A 266 -41.30 -0.89 -38.66
CA MET A 266 -40.71 -2.08 -38.04
C MET A 266 -41.24 -2.30 -36.62
N GLY A 267 -41.33 -1.24 -35.80
CA GLY A 267 -41.90 -1.30 -34.46
C GLY A 267 -43.38 -1.68 -34.47
N ALA A 268 -44.16 -1.08 -35.38
CA ALA A 268 -45.58 -1.39 -35.54
C ALA A 268 -45.82 -2.83 -36.00
N LEU A 269 -45.00 -3.34 -36.92
CA LEU A 269 -45.09 -4.72 -37.42
C LEU A 269 -44.70 -5.75 -36.35
N ILE A 270 -43.74 -5.43 -35.46
CA ILE A 270 -43.40 -6.28 -34.31
C ILE A 270 -44.51 -6.28 -33.26
N ALA A 271 -45.29 -5.20 -33.12
CA ALA A 271 -46.43 -5.19 -32.22
C ALA A 271 -47.64 -5.93 -32.83
N GLU A 272 -48.19 -5.38 -33.90
CA GLU A 272 -49.53 -5.75 -34.42
C GLU A 272 -49.48 -6.35 -35.85
N GLY A 273 -48.28 -6.60 -36.38
CA GLY A 273 -48.08 -7.10 -37.73
C GLY A 273 -47.93 -8.62 -37.85
N THR A 274 -48.32 -9.13 -39.02
CA THR A 274 -48.12 -10.51 -39.46
C THR A 274 -47.40 -10.52 -40.81
N LEU A 275 -46.21 -11.13 -40.86
CA LEU A 275 -45.48 -11.36 -42.11
C LEU A 275 -45.69 -12.82 -42.54
N GLY A 276 -46.37 -13.00 -43.68
CA GLY A 276 -46.52 -14.29 -44.35
C GLY A 276 -45.37 -14.57 -45.32
N SER A 277 -45.51 -15.58 -46.18
CA SER A 277 -44.51 -15.89 -47.21
C SER A 277 -44.49 -14.90 -48.37
N ASP A 278 -45.63 -14.26 -48.66
CA ASP A 278 -45.83 -13.36 -49.79
C ASP A 278 -46.54 -12.04 -49.43
N ARG A 279 -46.99 -11.89 -48.19
CA ARG A 279 -47.78 -10.75 -47.74
C ARG A 279 -47.29 -10.17 -46.41
N VAL A 280 -47.40 -8.85 -46.30
CA VAL A 280 -47.34 -8.12 -45.03
C VAL A 280 -48.76 -7.73 -44.67
N GLU A 281 -49.19 -8.06 -43.46
CA GLU A 281 -50.48 -7.66 -42.91
C GLU A 281 -50.28 -6.90 -41.60
N PHE A 282 -51.02 -5.82 -41.42
CA PHE A 282 -51.05 -5.03 -40.21
C PHE A 282 -52.50 -4.75 -39.83
N THR A 283 -52.86 -5.06 -38.59
CA THR A 283 -54.22 -4.88 -38.09
C THR A 283 -54.22 -3.97 -36.87
N CYS A 284 -54.99 -2.89 -36.91
CA CYS A 284 -55.09 -1.99 -35.76
C CYS A 284 -56.46 -1.31 -35.69
N THR A 285 -56.79 -0.75 -34.53
CA THR A 285 -58.00 0.06 -34.39
C THR A 285 -57.84 1.42 -35.11
N PRO A 286 -58.93 2.00 -35.67
CA PRO A 286 -58.88 3.33 -36.29
C PRO A 286 -58.38 4.41 -35.33
N GLY A 287 -57.51 5.29 -35.83
CA GLY A 287 -56.92 6.38 -35.07
C GLY A 287 -55.55 6.78 -35.60
N GLU A 288 -54.84 7.59 -34.81
CA GLU A 288 -53.55 8.19 -35.20
C GLU A 288 -52.47 7.15 -35.50
N PHE A 289 -52.47 5.99 -34.82
CA PHE A 289 -51.52 4.92 -35.10
C PHE A 289 -51.70 4.32 -36.51
N ALA A 290 -52.94 4.13 -36.94
CA ALA A 290 -53.29 3.67 -38.28
C ALA A 290 -52.86 4.69 -39.34
N THR A 291 -53.17 5.97 -39.10
CA THR A 291 -52.79 7.07 -40.00
C THR A 291 -51.27 7.19 -40.14
N GLU A 292 -50.55 7.09 -39.02
CA GLU A 292 -49.09 7.17 -39.02
C GLU A 292 -48.46 5.95 -39.73
N PHE A 293 -49.00 4.75 -39.53
CA PHE A 293 -48.54 3.56 -40.27
C PHE A 293 -48.68 3.76 -41.79
N VAL A 294 -49.81 4.26 -42.27
CA VAL A 294 -50.03 4.54 -43.69
C VAL A 294 -49.06 5.60 -44.21
N ARG A 295 -48.86 6.68 -43.46
CA ARG A 295 -47.92 7.77 -43.80
C ARG A 295 -46.50 7.24 -43.93
N CYS A 296 -46.02 6.49 -42.94
CA CYS A 296 -44.69 5.89 -42.96
C CYS A 296 -44.56 4.86 -44.08
N TRP A 297 -45.60 4.06 -44.37
CA TRP A 297 -45.58 3.10 -45.47
C TRP A 297 -45.40 3.79 -46.82
N GLN A 298 -46.15 4.86 -47.08
CA GLN A 298 -46.04 5.64 -48.31
C GLN A 298 -44.67 6.30 -48.46
N GLN A 299 -44.06 6.72 -47.35
CA GLN A 299 -42.71 7.29 -47.35
C GLN A 299 -41.64 6.23 -47.65
N SER A 300 -41.67 5.08 -46.96
CA SER A 300 -40.66 4.04 -47.11
C SER A 300 -40.82 3.21 -48.39
N PHE A 301 -42.06 3.09 -48.91
CA PHE A 301 -42.40 2.28 -50.08
C PHE A 301 -43.38 3.01 -51.03
N PRO A 302 -42.97 4.10 -51.69
CA PRO A 302 -43.86 4.99 -52.45
C PRO A 302 -44.60 4.28 -53.60
N ASP A 303 -43.94 3.33 -54.25
CA ASP A 303 -44.50 2.60 -55.40
C ASP A 303 -45.25 1.32 -54.99
N CYS A 304 -45.26 1.00 -53.69
CA CYS A 304 -45.88 -0.21 -53.14
C CYS A 304 -47.21 0.11 -52.45
N ARG A 305 -48.30 -0.03 -53.19
CA ARG A 305 -49.64 0.30 -52.70
C ARG A 305 -50.06 -0.57 -51.51
N LEU A 306 -50.31 0.07 -50.36
CA LEU A 306 -50.95 -0.51 -49.18
C LEU A 306 -52.47 -0.58 -49.39
N HIS A 307 -53.03 -1.80 -49.43
CA HIS A 307 -54.47 -2.00 -49.46
C HIS A 307 -55.05 -1.85 -48.06
N GLN A 308 -56.15 -1.13 -47.91
CA GLN A 308 -56.76 -0.80 -46.61
C GLN A 308 -58.24 -1.18 -46.65
N TRP A 309 -58.67 -2.00 -45.69
CA TRP A 309 -60.07 -2.36 -45.49
C TRP A 309 -60.48 -2.07 -44.05
N LEU A 310 -61.55 -1.29 -43.87
CA LEU A 310 -62.20 -1.18 -42.58
C LEU A 310 -63.11 -2.40 -42.41
N ARG A 311 -62.78 -3.26 -41.44
CA ARG A 311 -63.52 -4.48 -41.15
C ARG A 311 -64.37 -4.30 -39.90
N GLU A 312 -65.61 -4.76 -39.99
CA GLU A 312 -66.45 -4.93 -38.80
C GLU A 312 -66.01 -6.19 -38.04
N PRO A 313 -66.05 -6.19 -36.70
CA PRO A 313 -65.62 -7.32 -35.91
C PRO A 313 -66.58 -8.50 -36.08
N VAL A 314 -66.03 -9.66 -36.47
CA VAL A 314 -66.80 -10.90 -36.72
C VAL A 314 -66.87 -11.82 -35.49
N GLY A 315 -66.44 -11.33 -34.31
CA GLY A 315 -66.26 -12.11 -33.07
C GLY A 315 -66.09 -11.22 -31.82
N PHE A 316 -65.24 -11.62 -30.85
CA PHE A 316 -65.04 -10.95 -29.53
C PHE A 316 -64.63 -9.46 -29.57
N GLY A 317 -64.35 -8.88 -30.73
CA GLY A 317 -64.07 -7.45 -30.90
C GLY A 317 -65.35 -6.61 -30.87
N LYS A 318 -65.32 -5.45 -30.20
CA LYS A 318 -66.48 -4.53 -30.12
C LYS A 318 -66.36 -3.29 -31.02
N ARG A 319 -65.26 -3.16 -31.77
CA ARG A 319 -64.94 -1.98 -32.57
C ARG A 319 -64.50 -2.39 -33.97
N PRO A 320 -64.80 -1.58 -35.00
CA PRO A 320 -64.23 -1.77 -36.32
C PRO A 320 -62.70 -1.63 -36.25
N PHE A 321 -62.00 -2.36 -37.13
CA PHE A 321 -60.54 -2.35 -37.21
C PHE A 321 -60.07 -2.19 -38.66
N TRP A 322 -58.94 -1.53 -38.85
CA TRP A 322 -58.26 -1.51 -40.14
C TRP A 322 -57.49 -2.80 -40.33
N GLN A 323 -57.73 -3.44 -41.46
CA GLN A 323 -56.86 -4.48 -42.02
C GLN A 323 -56.09 -3.83 -43.17
N MET A 324 -54.78 -3.73 -43.03
CA MET A 324 -53.89 -3.16 -44.03
C MET A 324 -52.98 -4.26 -44.57
N GLN A 325 -52.87 -4.39 -45.88
CA GLN A 325 -52.13 -5.49 -46.49
C GLN A 325 -51.38 -5.07 -47.74
N VAL A 326 -50.20 -5.67 -47.92
CA VAL A 326 -49.45 -5.69 -49.18
C VAL A 326 -49.12 -7.12 -49.54
N VAL A 327 -49.26 -7.47 -50.82
CA VAL A 327 -48.78 -8.74 -51.37
C VAL A 327 -47.55 -8.44 -52.24
N SER A 328 -46.36 -8.70 -51.67
CA SER A 328 -45.08 -8.49 -52.35
C SER A 328 -44.00 -9.38 -51.73
N GLN A 329 -43.52 -10.35 -52.52
CA GLN A 329 -42.41 -11.20 -52.09
C GLN A 329 -41.12 -10.42 -51.84
N GLN A 330 -40.86 -9.34 -52.60
CA GLN A 330 -39.67 -8.51 -52.42
C GLN A 330 -39.71 -7.77 -51.08
N VAL A 331 -40.83 -7.13 -50.75
CA VAL A 331 -40.96 -6.35 -49.50
C VAL A 331 -40.94 -7.27 -48.29
N VAL A 332 -41.65 -8.40 -48.32
CA VAL A 332 -41.62 -9.40 -47.22
C VAL A 332 -40.20 -9.89 -46.97
N ARG A 333 -39.49 -10.30 -48.02
CA ARG A 333 -38.12 -10.81 -47.87
C ARG A 333 -37.14 -9.73 -47.43
N PHE A 334 -37.29 -8.49 -47.91
CA PHE A 334 -36.50 -7.35 -47.44
C PHE A 334 -36.71 -7.11 -45.94
N LEU A 335 -37.95 -7.05 -45.48
CA LEU A 335 -38.28 -6.90 -44.06
C LEU A 335 -37.80 -8.08 -43.20
N ASN A 336 -37.87 -9.31 -43.72
CA ASN A 336 -37.29 -10.48 -43.06
C ASN A 336 -35.76 -10.38 -42.95
N ASN A 337 -35.07 -9.94 -44.01
CA ASN A 337 -33.62 -9.70 -43.99
C ASN A 337 -33.23 -8.62 -42.99
N LEU A 338 -34.08 -7.60 -42.79
CA LEU A 338 -33.89 -6.60 -41.74
C LEU A 338 -34.09 -7.16 -40.32
N GLY A 339 -34.67 -8.37 -40.17
CA GLY A 339 -34.84 -9.04 -38.87
C GLY A 339 -36.29 -9.20 -38.39
N LEU A 340 -37.30 -8.91 -39.23
CA LEU A 340 -38.73 -9.06 -38.87
C LEU A 340 -39.30 -10.49 -39.02
N GLN A 341 -38.48 -11.50 -38.72
CA GLN A 341 -38.82 -12.92 -38.88
C GLN A 341 -39.15 -13.62 -37.54
N GLY A 342 -39.76 -14.81 -37.63
CA GLY A 342 -40.03 -15.69 -36.47
C GLY A 342 -41.41 -15.52 -35.84
N ARG A 343 -41.76 -16.45 -34.94
CA ARG A 343 -43.02 -16.40 -34.16
C ARG A 343 -42.96 -15.32 -33.08
N SER A 344 -44.11 -14.91 -32.53
CA SER A 344 -44.17 -13.88 -31.48
C SER A 344 -43.30 -14.17 -30.24
N SER A 345 -43.04 -15.44 -29.93
CA SER A 345 -42.13 -15.87 -28.84
C SER A 345 -40.65 -15.81 -29.19
N GLU A 346 -40.32 -15.71 -30.49
CA GLU A 346 -38.96 -15.72 -31.04
C GLU A 346 -38.51 -14.33 -31.52
N ARG A 347 -39.46 -13.37 -31.63
CA ARG A 347 -39.18 -11.98 -32.04
C ARG A 347 -38.05 -11.38 -31.21
N ALA A 348 -37.23 -10.55 -31.85
CA ALA A 348 -36.14 -9.80 -31.25
C ALA A 348 -36.14 -8.38 -31.83
N VAL A 349 -35.39 -7.46 -31.20
CA VAL A 349 -35.13 -6.16 -31.81
C VAL A 349 -34.22 -6.39 -33.02
N PRO A 350 -34.61 -5.90 -34.21
CA PRO A 350 -33.78 -5.95 -35.41
C PRO A 350 -32.38 -5.35 -35.18
N GLU A 351 -31.34 -6.02 -35.69
CA GLU A 351 -29.94 -5.60 -35.51
C GLU A 351 -29.71 -4.18 -36.05
N VAL A 352 -30.29 -3.86 -37.21
CA VAL A 352 -30.23 -2.52 -37.82
C VAL A 352 -30.80 -1.43 -36.90
N ILE A 353 -31.77 -1.77 -36.02
CA ILE A 353 -32.32 -0.85 -35.02
C ILE A 353 -31.38 -0.71 -33.83
N LEU A 354 -30.77 -1.80 -33.35
CA LEU A 354 -29.80 -1.76 -32.25
C LEU A 354 -28.58 -0.89 -32.57
N ARG A 355 -28.18 -0.85 -33.85
CA ARG A 355 -27.08 -0.02 -34.37
C ARG A 355 -27.50 1.41 -34.78
N ALA A 356 -28.80 1.69 -34.83
CA ALA A 356 -29.30 2.98 -35.31
C ALA A 356 -29.11 4.11 -34.29
N PRO A 357 -29.08 5.38 -34.74
CA PRO A 357 -29.14 6.55 -33.85
C PRO A 357 -30.36 6.58 -32.93
N ARG A 358 -30.25 7.29 -31.81
CA ARG A 358 -31.31 7.34 -30.78
C ARG A 358 -32.64 7.85 -31.33
N ALA A 359 -32.65 8.74 -32.31
CA ALA A 359 -33.88 9.22 -32.94
C ALA A 359 -34.65 8.08 -33.63
N ILE A 360 -33.93 7.21 -34.35
CA ILE A 360 -34.48 6.04 -35.04
C ILE A 360 -34.90 4.96 -34.03
N GLN A 361 -34.06 4.71 -33.02
CA GLN A 361 -34.42 3.79 -31.93
C GLN A 361 -35.68 4.27 -31.18
N ALA A 362 -35.80 5.57 -30.93
CA ALA A 362 -36.97 6.17 -30.31
C ALA A 362 -38.22 6.01 -31.19
N ALA A 363 -38.12 6.20 -32.50
CA ALA A 363 -39.23 5.99 -33.44
C ALA A 363 -39.72 4.53 -33.42
N PHE A 364 -38.79 3.57 -33.45
CA PHE A 364 -39.10 2.15 -33.30
C PHE A 364 -39.78 1.83 -31.95
N LEU A 365 -39.19 2.27 -30.84
CA LEU A 365 -39.74 2.04 -29.50
C LEU A 365 -41.12 2.69 -29.35
N ARG A 366 -41.30 3.91 -29.87
CA ARG A 366 -42.59 4.63 -29.84
C ARG A 366 -43.69 3.82 -30.52
N ALA A 367 -43.43 3.27 -31.70
CA ALA A 367 -44.40 2.43 -32.42
C ALA A 367 -44.66 1.10 -31.71
N LEU A 368 -43.63 0.46 -31.16
CA LEU A 368 -43.74 -0.79 -30.41
C LEU A 368 -44.60 -0.61 -29.14
N PHE A 369 -44.36 0.45 -28.36
CA PHE A 369 -45.17 0.80 -27.19
C PHE A 369 -46.56 1.33 -27.57
N GLU A 370 -46.75 1.90 -28.78
CA GLU A 370 -48.08 2.28 -29.26
C GLU A 370 -48.96 1.07 -29.54
N GLY A 371 -48.43 -0.02 -30.10
CA GLY A 371 -49.18 -1.27 -30.28
C GLY A 371 -49.32 -2.05 -28.97
N ASP A 372 -48.22 -2.66 -28.52
CA ASP A 372 -48.20 -3.62 -27.42
C ASP A 372 -48.10 -2.98 -26.02
N GLY A 373 -47.90 -1.66 -25.96
CA GLY A 373 -47.73 -0.92 -24.72
C GLY A 373 -49.02 -0.33 -24.17
N ALA A 374 -49.07 -0.16 -22.84
CA ALA A 374 -50.19 0.42 -22.13
C ALA A 374 -49.72 1.43 -21.07
N VAL A 375 -50.53 2.47 -20.85
CA VAL A 375 -50.42 3.36 -19.68
C VAL A 375 -51.40 2.84 -18.64
N GLU A 376 -50.89 2.26 -17.56
CA GLU A 376 -51.70 1.59 -16.55
C GLU A 376 -51.82 2.42 -15.27
N ARG A 377 -53.03 2.43 -14.71
CA ARG A 377 -53.33 2.92 -13.35
C ARG A 377 -53.62 1.72 -12.44
N SER A 378 -52.65 1.35 -11.59
CA SER A 378 -52.81 0.24 -10.64
C SER A 378 -52.98 0.75 -9.21
N GLY A 379 -54.19 0.61 -8.66
CA GLY A 379 -54.50 0.94 -7.26
C GLY A 379 -54.33 2.42 -6.89
N ARG A 380 -54.16 2.72 -5.59
CA ARG A 380 -54.05 4.09 -5.06
C ARG A 380 -52.69 4.78 -5.27
N SER A 381 -51.67 4.12 -5.84
CA SER A 381 -50.31 4.73 -5.87
C SER A 381 -49.30 4.24 -6.93
N LEU A 382 -49.69 3.44 -7.94
CA LEU A 382 -48.74 2.96 -8.96
C LEU A 382 -49.24 3.24 -10.38
N MET A 383 -48.73 4.30 -10.96
CA MET A 383 -48.88 4.63 -12.37
C MET A 383 -47.63 4.19 -13.14
N ARG A 384 -47.80 3.58 -14.31
CA ARG A 384 -46.69 2.98 -15.06
C ARG A 384 -46.98 2.87 -16.55
N VAL A 385 -45.91 2.87 -17.35
CA VAL A 385 -45.94 2.42 -18.74
C VAL A 385 -45.50 0.96 -18.74
N SER A 386 -46.23 0.09 -19.43
CA SER A 386 -45.86 -1.32 -19.55
C SER A 386 -45.91 -1.81 -20.98
N LEU A 387 -45.02 -2.74 -21.32
CA LEU A 387 -44.98 -3.46 -22.59
C LEU A 387 -45.04 -4.96 -22.29
N VAL A 388 -45.89 -5.70 -22.99
CA VAL A 388 -46.07 -7.14 -22.79
C VAL A 388 -45.72 -7.86 -24.08
N SER A 389 -44.95 -8.95 -23.98
CA SER A 389 -44.62 -9.78 -25.14
C SER A 389 -44.45 -11.25 -24.75
N ALA A 390 -44.69 -12.15 -25.70
CA ALA A 390 -44.34 -13.57 -25.55
C ALA A 390 -42.81 -13.79 -25.62
N SER A 391 -42.07 -12.91 -26.28
CA SER A 391 -40.61 -12.99 -26.37
C SER A 391 -39.93 -12.28 -25.21
N ARG A 392 -39.20 -13.06 -24.38
CA ARG A 392 -38.30 -12.49 -23.35
C ARG A 392 -37.14 -11.73 -23.99
N ARG A 393 -36.59 -12.27 -25.09
CA ARG A 393 -35.42 -11.71 -25.78
C ARG A 393 -35.71 -10.29 -26.27
N LEU A 394 -36.88 -10.09 -26.90
CA LEU A 394 -37.34 -8.76 -27.33
C LEU A 394 -37.36 -7.78 -26.14
N LEU A 395 -38.02 -8.16 -25.04
CA LEU A 395 -38.15 -7.27 -23.88
C LEU A 395 -36.81 -7.02 -23.17
N ALA A 396 -35.89 -7.99 -23.15
CA ALA A 396 -34.55 -7.83 -22.58
C ALA A 396 -33.70 -6.86 -23.42
N GLN A 397 -33.77 -6.96 -24.76
CA GLN A 397 -33.10 -6.00 -25.65
C GLN A 397 -33.72 -4.61 -25.53
N VAL A 398 -35.05 -4.49 -25.48
CA VAL A 398 -35.73 -3.21 -25.20
C VAL A 398 -35.32 -2.64 -23.85
N GLN A 399 -35.18 -3.49 -22.81
CA GLN A 399 -34.71 -3.07 -21.49
C GLN A 399 -33.29 -2.47 -21.54
N VAL A 400 -32.38 -3.07 -22.32
CA VAL A 400 -31.02 -2.53 -22.53
C VAL A 400 -31.05 -1.25 -23.39
N MET A 401 -31.88 -1.18 -24.43
CA MET A 401 -32.05 0.05 -25.24
C MET A 401 -32.52 1.22 -24.38
N LEU A 402 -33.46 1.00 -23.46
CA LEU A 402 -33.95 2.04 -22.55
C LEU A 402 -32.85 2.63 -21.65
N LEU A 403 -31.81 1.84 -21.29
CA LEU A 403 -30.64 2.37 -20.56
C LEU A 403 -29.87 3.44 -21.35
N ALA A 404 -29.87 3.37 -22.70
CA ALA A 404 -29.22 4.38 -23.54
C ALA A 404 -29.94 5.75 -23.48
N PHE A 405 -31.22 5.75 -23.12
CA PHE A 405 -32.03 6.94 -22.84
C PHE A 405 -32.05 7.30 -21.34
N GLY A 406 -31.25 6.62 -20.52
CA GLY A 406 -31.22 6.80 -19.07
C GLY A 406 -32.50 6.34 -18.36
N ILE A 407 -33.32 5.52 -19.01
CA ILE A 407 -34.60 4.99 -18.50
C ILE A 407 -34.36 3.60 -17.89
N VAL A 408 -34.65 3.45 -16.61
CA VAL A 408 -34.58 2.15 -15.93
C VAL A 408 -35.93 1.44 -16.02
N ALA A 409 -35.93 0.20 -16.52
CA ALA A 409 -37.14 -0.59 -16.71
C ALA A 409 -37.03 -1.93 -15.98
N ARG A 410 -38.17 -2.45 -15.50
CA ARG A 410 -38.26 -3.73 -14.80
C ARG A 410 -38.87 -4.80 -15.70
N LEU A 411 -38.15 -5.90 -15.91
CA LEU A 411 -38.58 -7.07 -16.67
C LEU A 411 -38.88 -8.25 -15.73
N TYR A 412 -40.06 -8.87 -15.87
CA TYR A 412 -40.41 -10.10 -15.16
C TYR A 412 -41.40 -10.96 -15.95
N LYS A 413 -41.52 -12.25 -15.56
CA LYS A 413 -42.49 -13.19 -16.14
C LYS A 413 -43.84 -13.08 -15.45
N GLU A 414 -44.94 -13.00 -16.20
CA GLU A 414 -46.28 -12.95 -15.62
C GLU A 414 -46.69 -14.31 -15.00
N LYS A 415 -47.45 -14.28 -13.90
CA LYS A 415 -47.84 -15.51 -13.17
C LYS A 415 -48.93 -16.32 -13.88
N ARG A 416 -49.80 -15.66 -14.64
CA ARG A 416 -51.02 -16.25 -15.22
C ARG A 416 -50.91 -16.57 -16.71
N ASN A 417 -49.96 -15.94 -17.40
CA ASN A 417 -49.81 -16.04 -18.85
C ASN A 417 -48.36 -16.46 -19.17
N SER A 418 -48.15 -17.16 -20.29
CA SER A 418 -46.82 -17.49 -20.81
C SER A 418 -46.12 -16.28 -21.47
N THR A 419 -46.30 -15.08 -20.89
CA THR A 419 -45.83 -13.79 -21.39
C THR A 419 -44.91 -13.12 -20.37
N TYR A 420 -44.08 -12.23 -20.87
CA TYR A 420 -43.18 -11.39 -20.10
C TYR A 420 -43.69 -9.96 -20.14
N ARG A 421 -43.42 -9.21 -19.06
CA ARG A 421 -43.82 -7.83 -18.94
C ARG A 421 -42.63 -6.96 -18.57
N LEU A 422 -42.46 -5.89 -19.32
CA LEU A 422 -41.53 -4.80 -19.07
C LEU A 422 -42.31 -3.60 -18.51
N ILE A 423 -41.81 -2.98 -17.45
CA ILE A 423 -42.48 -1.85 -16.78
C ILE A 423 -41.51 -0.70 -16.57
N ILE A 424 -41.93 0.50 -16.99
CA ILE A 424 -41.31 1.78 -16.66
C ILE A 424 -42.16 2.45 -15.60
N ALA A 425 -41.56 2.78 -14.46
CA ALA A 425 -42.26 3.34 -13.31
C ALA A 425 -41.38 4.34 -12.57
N GLY A 426 -42.01 5.34 -11.96
CA GLY A 426 -41.32 6.45 -11.31
C GLY A 426 -41.36 7.72 -12.16
N ALA A 427 -41.48 8.87 -11.52
CA ALA A 427 -41.70 10.15 -12.22
C ALA A 427 -40.55 10.49 -13.19
N GLU A 428 -39.30 10.28 -12.79
CA GLU A 428 -38.12 10.63 -13.60
C GLU A 428 -38.02 9.77 -14.87
N ASP A 429 -38.12 8.44 -14.74
CA ASP A 429 -38.08 7.53 -15.88
C ASP A 429 -39.27 7.74 -16.84
N LEU A 430 -40.45 8.07 -16.31
CA LEU A 430 -41.64 8.39 -17.12
C LEU A 430 -41.49 9.74 -17.85
N GLN A 431 -40.87 10.74 -17.22
CA GLN A 431 -40.54 12.01 -17.86
C GLN A 431 -39.50 11.84 -18.97
N LYS A 432 -38.45 11.05 -18.73
CA LYS A 432 -37.47 10.67 -19.76
C LYS A 432 -38.15 9.92 -20.90
N TYR A 433 -39.03 8.97 -20.60
CA TYR A 433 -39.82 8.27 -21.60
C TYR A 433 -40.69 9.24 -22.41
N GLN A 434 -41.41 10.16 -21.77
CA GLN A 434 -42.24 11.17 -22.45
C GLN A 434 -41.41 12.07 -23.36
N ARG A 435 -40.25 12.52 -22.88
CA ARG A 435 -39.35 13.45 -23.59
C ARG A 435 -38.69 12.81 -24.80
N HIS A 436 -38.18 11.59 -24.66
CA HIS A 436 -37.33 10.96 -25.67
C HIS A 436 -38.10 10.02 -26.61
N ILE A 437 -39.12 9.31 -26.11
CA ILE A 437 -39.83 8.27 -26.85
C ILE A 437 -41.30 8.68 -27.06
N GLY A 438 -42.08 8.84 -26.00
CA GLY A 438 -43.48 9.24 -26.05
C GLY A 438 -44.42 8.17 -26.63
N PHE A 439 -45.61 8.60 -27.03
CA PHE A 439 -46.62 7.79 -27.72
C PHE A 439 -47.05 8.51 -29.01
N LEU A 440 -47.57 7.77 -29.98
CA LEU A 440 -48.12 8.36 -31.21
C LEU A 440 -49.52 8.92 -30.97
N SER A 441 -50.34 8.22 -30.17
CA SER A 441 -51.70 8.67 -29.93
C SER A 441 -51.79 9.77 -28.86
N GLN A 442 -52.64 10.77 -29.09
CA GLN A 442 -52.99 11.79 -28.12
C GLN A 442 -53.63 11.18 -26.86
N ALA A 443 -54.41 10.11 -27.02
CA ALA A 443 -55.04 9.43 -25.89
C ALA A 443 -53.99 8.85 -24.92
N LYS A 444 -52.99 8.11 -25.41
CA LYS A 444 -51.91 7.58 -24.57
C LYS A 444 -50.96 8.67 -24.08
N SER A 445 -50.68 9.68 -24.92
CA SER A 445 -49.86 10.84 -24.53
C SER A 445 -50.49 11.65 -23.40
N LYS A 446 -51.80 11.90 -23.47
CA LYS A 446 -52.57 12.55 -22.40
C LYS A 446 -52.60 11.70 -21.15
N ALA A 447 -52.86 10.39 -21.27
CA ALA A 447 -52.81 9.48 -20.13
C ALA A 447 -51.43 9.47 -19.46
N LEU A 448 -50.35 9.49 -20.22
CA LEU A 448 -48.98 9.60 -19.70
C LEU A 448 -48.74 10.95 -19.00
N ALA A 449 -49.20 12.06 -19.58
CA ALA A 449 -49.08 13.39 -18.98
C ALA A 449 -49.85 13.49 -17.65
N GLU A 450 -51.11 13.02 -17.61
CA GLU A 450 -51.92 12.94 -16.39
C GLU A 450 -51.24 12.06 -15.33
N VAL A 451 -50.62 10.96 -15.75
CA VAL A 451 -49.82 10.10 -14.89
C VAL A 451 -48.64 10.87 -14.29
N ILE A 452 -47.85 11.57 -15.09
CA ILE A 452 -46.68 12.32 -14.63
C ILE A 452 -47.10 13.47 -13.69
N GLU A 453 -48.16 14.20 -14.03
CA GLU A 453 -48.71 15.26 -13.20
C GLU A 453 -49.19 14.71 -11.85
N SER A 454 -49.86 13.56 -11.83
CA SER A 454 -50.32 12.91 -10.60
C SER A 454 -49.18 12.41 -9.70
N LEU A 455 -47.98 12.19 -10.26
CA LEU A 455 -46.79 11.78 -9.52
C LEU A 455 -45.99 12.98 -8.98
N SER A 456 -46.20 14.18 -9.52
CA SER A 456 -45.51 15.41 -9.11
C SER A 456 -45.70 15.67 -7.60
N GLY A 457 -44.59 15.61 -6.86
CA GLY A 457 -44.54 15.86 -5.42
C GLY A 457 -44.84 14.68 -4.47
N LYS A 458 -45.27 13.49 -4.92
CA LYS A 458 -45.70 12.41 -3.99
C LYS A 458 -45.13 11.01 -4.18
N VAL A 459 -44.59 10.62 -5.35
CA VAL A 459 -44.15 9.22 -5.57
C VAL A 459 -42.79 9.17 -6.27
N LEU A 460 -41.73 9.08 -5.46
CA LEU A 460 -40.38 8.76 -5.91
C LEU A 460 -40.25 7.26 -6.21
N SER A 461 -39.40 6.89 -7.20
CA SER A 461 -38.99 5.50 -7.41
C SER A 461 -38.52 4.90 -6.08
N LYS A 462 -39.08 3.75 -5.71
CA LYS A 462 -38.79 3.13 -4.39
C LYS A 462 -37.46 2.38 -4.37
N SER A 463 -36.82 2.18 -5.51
CA SER A 463 -35.74 1.20 -5.70
C SER A 463 -34.44 1.77 -6.25
N ASP A 464 -34.48 2.89 -6.96
CA ASP A 464 -33.28 3.54 -7.50
C ASP A 464 -32.59 4.33 -6.37
N LYS A 465 -31.61 3.67 -5.74
CA LYS A 465 -30.89 4.17 -4.59
C LYS A 465 -29.41 3.74 -4.65
N VAL A 466 -28.52 4.60 -4.20
CA VAL A 466 -27.13 4.24 -3.94
C VAL A 466 -27.09 3.41 -2.66
N PRO A 467 -26.61 2.15 -2.69
CA PRO A 467 -26.55 1.32 -1.49
C PRO A 467 -25.54 1.89 -0.50
N PHE A 468 -25.77 1.64 0.80
CA PHE A 468 -24.91 2.04 1.93
C PHE A 468 -24.76 3.55 2.19
N LEU A 469 -25.19 4.42 1.28
CA LEU A 469 -24.88 5.86 1.30
C LEU A 469 -25.41 6.65 2.50
N SER A 470 -26.66 6.47 2.91
CA SER A 470 -27.21 7.19 4.06
C SER A 470 -26.67 6.65 5.38
N ALA A 471 -26.35 5.36 5.45
CA ALA A 471 -25.81 4.74 6.65
C ALA A 471 -24.38 5.27 6.92
N TYR A 472 -23.49 5.02 5.97
CA TYR A 472 -22.70 6.04 5.29
C TYR A 472 -22.47 7.39 5.97
N VAL A 473 -23.03 8.39 5.29
CA VAL A 473 -23.03 9.81 5.61
C VAL A 473 -23.53 10.07 7.03
N ARG A 474 -24.58 9.40 7.51
CA ARG A 474 -25.09 9.66 8.88
C ARG A 474 -24.07 9.31 9.96
N ARG A 475 -23.17 8.37 9.69
CA ARG A 475 -22.10 8.01 10.60
C ARG A 475 -20.93 8.99 10.55
N VAL A 476 -20.50 9.38 9.35
CA VAL A 476 -19.29 10.22 9.18
C VAL A 476 -19.56 11.72 9.30
N ALA A 477 -20.80 12.17 9.04
CA ALA A 477 -21.12 13.58 9.03
C ALA A 477 -20.94 14.23 10.41
N GLN A 478 -20.14 15.30 10.43
CA GLN A 478 -19.85 16.07 11.63
C GLN A 478 -20.88 17.19 11.87
N ARG A 479 -21.50 17.69 10.79
CA ARG A 479 -22.48 18.79 10.80
C ARG A 479 -23.86 18.30 10.36
N HIS A 480 -24.91 19.09 10.65
CA HIS A 480 -26.29 18.83 10.21
C HIS A 480 -26.90 17.49 10.67
N ARG A 481 -26.40 16.87 11.75
CA ARG A 481 -26.83 15.52 12.21
C ARG A 481 -28.34 15.35 12.41
N GLU A 482 -29.02 16.32 13.02
CA GLU A 482 -30.48 16.27 13.17
C GLU A 482 -31.21 16.28 11.82
N TRP A 483 -30.71 17.06 10.86
CA TRP A 483 -31.26 17.11 9.51
C TRP A 483 -31.01 15.79 8.79
N LEU A 484 -29.78 15.26 8.84
CA LEU A 484 -29.40 13.96 8.25
C LEU A 484 -30.17 12.78 8.84
N GLY A 485 -30.52 12.83 10.13
CA GLY A 485 -31.37 11.83 10.78
C GLY A 485 -32.82 11.87 10.29
N LYS A 486 -33.34 13.04 9.94
CA LYS A 486 -34.72 13.25 9.47
C LYS A 486 -34.88 13.12 7.95
N HIS A 487 -33.79 13.20 7.17
CA HIS A 487 -33.82 13.20 5.72
C HIS A 487 -33.14 11.94 5.14
N ASN A 488 -33.63 11.45 4.00
CA ASN A 488 -33.03 10.34 3.27
C ASN A 488 -32.56 10.87 1.91
N PHE A 489 -31.29 10.66 1.60
CA PHE A 489 -30.60 11.14 0.40
C PHE A 489 -29.92 9.99 -0.36
N ASP A 490 -30.29 8.72 -0.11
CA ASP A 490 -29.82 7.57 -0.91
C ASP A 490 -30.26 7.64 -2.37
N ARG A 491 -31.30 8.42 -2.64
CA ARG A 491 -31.93 8.55 -3.95
C ARG A 491 -31.37 9.76 -4.65
N LEU A 492 -31.07 9.61 -5.93
CA LEU A 492 -30.42 10.66 -6.70
C LEU A 492 -31.12 12.02 -6.60
N SER A 493 -32.43 12.12 -6.88
CA SER A 493 -33.16 13.40 -6.79
C SER A 493 -32.98 14.09 -5.43
N ARG A 494 -33.06 13.32 -4.34
CA ARG A 494 -32.82 13.84 -2.99
C ARG A 494 -31.35 14.07 -2.69
N LEU A 495 -30.46 13.29 -3.30
CA LEU A 495 -29.01 13.45 -3.19
C LEU A 495 -28.60 14.77 -3.82
N THR A 496 -29.12 15.10 -5.01
CA THR A 496 -28.91 16.38 -5.69
C THR A 496 -29.44 17.55 -4.86
N ASP A 497 -30.67 17.46 -4.34
CA ASP A 497 -31.25 18.51 -3.48
C ASP A 497 -30.49 18.66 -2.15
N ALA A 498 -30.01 17.54 -1.60
CA ALA A 498 -29.23 17.49 -0.37
C ALA A 498 -27.77 17.90 -0.56
N LEU A 499 -27.26 17.87 -1.80
CA LEU A 499 -25.84 17.95 -2.11
C LEU A 499 -25.15 19.14 -1.44
N PRO A 500 -25.68 20.39 -1.51
CA PRO A 500 -25.02 21.52 -0.85
C PRO A 500 -24.82 21.31 0.66
N LYS A 501 -25.83 20.78 1.35
CA LYS A 501 -25.75 20.46 2.78
C LYS A 501 -24.87 19.25 3.08
N LEU A 502 -24.79 18.28 2.16
CA LEU A 502 -23.93 17.12 2.29
C LEU A 502 -22.45 17.50 2.11
N LEU A 503 -22.14 18.37 1.14
CA LEU A 503 -20.78 18.91 0.93
C LEU A 503 -20.28 19.69 2.15
N GLU A 504 -21.15 20.43 2.83
CA GLU A 504 -20.80 21.10 4.10
C GLU A 504 -20.60 20.12 5.28
N ALA A 505 -21.20 18.94 5.22
CA ALA A 505 -21.23 17.97 6.31
C ALA A 505 -20.13 16.91 6.22
N LEU A 506 -19.47 16.78 5.07
CA LEU A 506 -18.53 15.72 4.72
C LEU A 506 -17.14 16.29 4.42
N SER A 507 -16.12 15.42 4.45
CA SER A 507 -14.75 15.79 4.05
C SER A 507 -14.69 16.09 2.54
N PRO A 508 -13.67 16.84 2.08
CA PRO A 508 -13.49 17.14 0.64
C PRO A 508 -13.48 15.90 -0.28
N GLU A 509 -12.95 14.77 0.18
CA GLU A 509 -12.89 13.52 -0.60
C GLU A 509 -14.23 12.79 -0.63
N ASP A 510 -14.96 12.75 0.49
CA ASP A 510 -16.31 12.21 0.51
C ASP A 510 -17.27 13.05 -0.33
N ALA A 511 -17.03 14.37 -0.35
CA ALA A 511 -17.68 15.31 -1.23
C ALA A 511 -17.38 15.00 -2.71
N GLU A 512 -16.13 14.75 -3.09
CA GLU A 512 -15.76 14.38 -4.45
C GLU A 512 -16.41 13.05 -4.88
N PHE A 513 -16.38 12.04 -4.01
CA PHE A 513 -17.05 10.77 -4.23
C PHE A 513 -18.57 10.95 -4.41
N LEU A 514 -19.21 11.78 -3.58
CA LEU A 514 -20.63 12.11 -3.72
C LEU A 514 -20.93 12.86 -5.02
N CYS A 515 -20.08 13.80 -5.41
CA CYS A 515 -20.21 14.52 -6.67
C CYS A 515 -20.20 13.54 -7.86
N ALA A 516 -19.29 12.56 -7.86
CA ALA A 516 -19.26 11.51 -8.88
C ALA A 516 -20.54 10.64 -8.91
N LEU A 517 -21.17 10.40 -7.75
CA LEU A 517 -22.44 9.67 -7.68
C LEU A 517 -23.65 10.50 -8.15
N VAL A 518 -23.60 11.83 -8.04
CA VAL A 518 -24.67 12.76 -8.45
C VAL A 518 -24.78 12.88 -9.97
N GLU A 519 -23.74 12.53 -10.72
CA GLU A 519 -23.76 12.46 -12.20
C GLU A 519 -24.81 11.47 -12.76
N ASN A 520 -25.52 10.73 -11.89
CA ASN A 520 -26.67 9.87 -12.20
C ASN A 520 -26.39 8.70 -13.14
N ARG A 521 -25.13 8.30 -13.20
CA ARG A 521 -24.70 7.39 -14.24
C ARG A 521 -25.00 5.93 -13.95
N TYR A 522 -24.94 5.54 -12.69
CA TYR A 522 -25.04 4.15 -12.28
C TYR A 522 -26.38 3.86 -11.65
N PHE A 523 -26.95 2.72 -12.01
CA PHE A 523 -28.07 2.09 -11.34
C PHE A 523 -27.53 0.87 -10.57
N PHE A 524 -27.88 0.77 -9.28
CA PHE A 524 -27.41 -0.30 -8.41
C PHE A 524 -28.56 -1.27 -8.16
N ASP A 525 -28.43 -2.51 -8.64
CA ASP A 525 -29.48 -3.50 -8.51
C ASP A 525 -28.97 -4.79 -7.87
N PRO A 526 -29.61 -5.28 -6.79
CA PRO A 526 -29.15 -6.49 -6.13
C PRO A 526 -29.36 -7.72 -7.01
N VAL A 527 -28.40 -8.65 -6.93
CA VAL A 527 -28.52 -10.00 -7.49
C VAL A 527 -29.75 -10.69 -6.90
N ALA A 528 -30.62 -11.17 -7.78
CA ALA A 528 -31.84 -11.90 -7.42
C ALA A 528 -31.67 -13.41 -7.61
N THR A 529 -31.07 -13.85 -8.72
CA THR A 529 -30.78 -15.27 -8.97
C THR A 529 -29.41 -15.47 -9.61
N ILE A 530 -28.80 -16.61 -9.30
CA ILE A 530 -27.56 -17.13 -9.87
C ILE A 530 -27.88 -18.55 -10.33
N GLU A 531 -27.78 -18.83 -11.62
CA GLU A 531 -28.20 -20.10 -12.24
C GLU A 531 -27.05 -20.67 -13.09
N GLU A 532 -26.79 -21.97 -12.99
CA GLU A 532 -25.95 -22.66 -13.97
C GLU A 532 -26.65 -22.65 -15.34
N ALA A 533 -25.95 -22.20 -16.38
CA ALA A 533 -26.53 -21.96 -17.70
C ALA A 533 -25.91 -22.84 -18.80
N GLY A 534 -25.30 -23.96 -18.40
CA GLY A 534 -24.72 -24.95 -19.30
C GLY A 534 -23.49 -24.45 -20.06
N ILE A 535 -23.06 -25.24 -21.04
CA ILE A 535 -21.93 -24.93 -21.91
C ILE A 535 -22.41 -24.01 -23.04
N GLN A 536 -21.69 -22.91 -23.27
CA GLN A 536 -21.97 -21.94 -24.32
C GLN A 536 -20.68 -21.50 -24.99
N ARG A 537 -20.74 -21.10 -26.26
CA ARG A 537 -19.64 -20.39 -26.90
C ARG A 537 -19.54 -18.97 -26.34
N VAL A 538 -18.36 -18.59 -25.87
CA VAL A 538 -18.13 -17.34 -25.15
C VAL A 538 -17.01 -16.50 -25.77
N TYR A 539 -17.12 -15.18 -25.62
CA TYR A 539 -16.30 -14.19 -26.30
C TYR A 539 -15.76 -13.14 -25.34
N SER A 540 -14.69 -12.44 -25.74
CA SER A 540 -14.10 -11.33 -24.99
C SER A 540 -13.47 -10.31 -25.95
N ILE A 541 -13.23 -9.08 -25.48
CA ILE A 541 -12.57 -8.01 -26.24
C ILE A 541 -11.51 -7.33 -25.39
N ARG A 542 -10.36 -6.98 -25.98
CA ARG A 542 -9.30 -6.17 -25.34
C ARG A 542 -9.63 -4.71 -25.50
N VAL A 543 -9.55 -3.93 -24.42
CA VAL A 543 -9.80 -2.48 -24.42
C VAL A 543 -8.59 -1.74 -23.87
N GLU A 544 -8.10 -0.76 -24.62
CA GLU A 544 -7.02 0.15 -24.20
C GLU A 544 -7.60 1.23 -23.27
N SER A 545 -7.68 0.95 -21.97
CA SER A 545 -8.11 1.91 -20.95
C SER A 545 -7.40 1.63 -19.63
N GLU A 546 -7.33 2.61 -18.72
CA GLU A 546 -6.62 2.45 -17.43
C GLU A 546 -7.14 1.28 -16.57
N CYS A 547 -8.42 0.94 -16.69
CA CYS A 547 -9.06 -0.19 -16.00
C CYS A 547 -9.48 -1.31 -16.98
N HIS A 548 -9.00 -1.26 -18.22
CA HIS A 548 -9.25 -2.22 -19.29
C HIS A 548 -10.69 -2.78 -19.37
N SER A 549 -11.69 -1.91 -19.18
CA SER A 549 -13.09 -2.29 -18.98
C SER A 549 -14.00 -1.93 -20.16
N PHE A 550 -15.13 -2.62 -20.28
CA PHE A 550 -16.19 -2.30 -21.24
C PHE A 550 -17.60 -2.52 -20.69
N VAL A 551 -18.57 -1.77 -21.20
CA VAL A 551 -19.99 -1.88 -20.87
C VAL A 551 -20.69 -2.87 -21.81
N ALA A 552 -21.33 -3.89 -21.26
CA ALA A 552 -22.08 -4.88 -22.01
C ALA A 552 -23.37 -5.31 -21.28
N ASN A 553 -24.51 -5.30 -21.97
CA ASN A 553 -25.86 -5.41 -21.37
C ASN A 553 -26.12 -4.44 -20.19
N GLY A 554 -25.37 -3.34 -20.13
CA GLY A 554 -25.35 -2.40 -19.01
C GLY A 554 -24.36 -2.74 -17.89
N PHE A 555 -23.84 -3.97 -17.80
CA PHE A 555 -22.81 -4.34 -16.81
C PHE A 555 -21.42 -3.85 -17.24
N ILE A 556 -20.56 -3.56 -16.28
CA ILE A 556 -19.16 -3.19 -16.52
C ILE A 556 -18.29 -4.44 -16.31
N ASN A 557 -17.49 -4.79 -17.33
CA ASN A 557 -16.64 -5.99 -17.45
C ASN A 557 -15.15 -5.58 -17.54
N HIS A 558 -14.18 -6.45 -17.19
CA HIS A 558 -12.72 -6.10 -17.05
C HIS A 558 -11.77 -7.01 -17.86
N ASN A 559 -10.50 -6.63 -18.12
CA ASN A 559 -9.45 -7.46 -18.77
C ASN A 559 -8.11 -7.73 -18.00
N THR A 560 -7.45 -8.89 -18.21
CA THR A 560 -6.05 -9.21 -17.78
C THR A 560 -5.21 -9.89 -18.86
N GLU A 561 -3.97 -9.42 -19.09
CA GLU A 561 -3.00 -9.92 -20.07
C GLU A 561 -1.56 -9.88 -19.51
N VAL A 562 -0.64 -10.64 -20.09
CA VAL A 562 0.73 -10.86 -19.57
C VAL A 562 1.77 -10.96 -20.69
N ARG A 563 3.02 -10.61 -20.40
CA ARG A 563 4.24 -10.95 -21.18
C ARG A 563 5.45 -11.04 -20.25
N LEU A 564 6.63 -11.41 -20.75
CA LEU A 564 7.86 -11.44 -19.95
C LEU A 564 8.39 -10.02 -19.72
N THR A 565 8.97 -9.77 -18.54
CA THR A 565 9.75 -8.55 -18.30
C THR A 565 11.15 -8.64 -18.93
N PRO A 566 11.82 -7.51 -19.21
CA PRO A 566 13.20 -7.50 -19.67
C PRO A 566 14.17 -8.31 -18.79
N ILE A 567 14.00 -8.27 -17.46
CA ILE A 567 14.85 -9.02 -16.53
C ILE A 567 14.56 -10.53 -16.53
N ALA A 568 13.34 -10.95 -16.86
CA ALA A 568 13.01 -12.36 -17.01
C ALA A 568 13.72 -13.00 -18.21
N MET A 569 14.06 -12.22 -19.24
CA MET A 569 14.87 -12.72 -20.35
C MET A 569 16.27 -13.12 -19.90
N GLU A 570 16.84 -12.46 -18.88
CA GLU A 570 18.13 -12.82 -18.30
C GLU A 570 18.07 -14.17 -17.54
N MET A 571 16.88 -14.58 -17.07
CA MET A 571 16.69 -15.92 -16.52
C MET A 571 16.79 -17.01 -17.59
N LEU A 572 16.32 -16.72 -18.80
CA LEU A 572 16.14 -17.68 -19.90
C LEU A 572 17.27 -17.63 -20.95
N ALA A 573 18.23 -16.70 -20.82
CA ALA A 573 19.28 -16.48 -21.80
C ALA A 573 20.16 -17.71 -22.01
N ASP A 574 20.48 -18.03 -23.27
CA ASP A 574 21.28 -19.18 -23.71
C ASP A 574 20.71 -20.57 -23.39
N ILE A 575 19.42 -20.70 -23.07
CA ILE A 575 18.82 -22.00 -22.73
C ILE A 575 18.82 -22.98 -23.92
N GLU A 576 18.81 -22.50 -25.16
CA GLU A 576 18.91 -23.30 -26.39
C GLU A 576 20.31 -23.86 -26.67
N LYS A 577 21.34 -23.41 -25.93
CA LYS A 577 22.75 -23.80 -26.13
C LYS A 577 23.18 -24.94 -25.21
N GLU A 578 22.25 -25.84 -24.87
CA GLU A 578 22.49 -27.00 -23.99
C GLU A 578 23.14 -26.63 -22.65
N THR A 579 22.77 -25.46 -22.11
CA THR A 579 23.39 -24.90 -20.90
C THR A 579 22.90 -25.55 -19.61
N VAL A 580 21.74 -26.22 -19.65
CA VAL A 580 21.07 -26.87 -18.51
C VAL A 580 20.62 -28.27 -18.87
N ASP A 581 20.42 -29.12 -17.86
CA ASP A 581 19.90 -30.47 -18.07
C ASP A 581 18.39 -30.44 -18.30
N TRP A 582 17.93 -31.32 -19.17
CA TRP A 582 16.54 -31.51 -19.52
C TRP A 582 16.02 -32.81 -18.91
N MET A 583 14.73 -32.82 -18.57
CA MET A 583 14.04 -34.01 -18.11
C MET A 583 12.70 -34.14 -18.83
N PRO A 584 12.16 -35.36 -19.01
CA PRO A 584 10.81 -35.53 -19.53
C PRO A 584 9.80 -34.76 -18.68
N ASN A 585 8.84 -34.11 -19.33
CA ASN A 585 7.70 -33.50 -18.66
C ASN A 585 6.83 -34.58 -17.96
N TYR A 586 5.83 -34.15 -17.20
CA TYR A 586 4.98 -35.09 -16.45
C TYR A 586 4.14 -36.04 -17.33
N LEU A 587 3.94 -35.70 -18.62
CA LEU A 587 3.25 -36.55 -19.60
C LEU A 587 4.19 -37.45 -20.42
N GLN A 588 5.51 -37.30 -20.25
CA GLN A 588 6.55 -37.92 -21.10
C GLN A 588 6.37 -37.62 -22.60
N SER A 589 5.74 -36.50 -22.95
CA SER A 589 5.45 -36.08 -24.32
C SER A 589 6.44 -35.05 -24.87
N THR A 590 7.03 -34.25 -23.99
CA THR A 590 8.07 -33.26 -24.30
C THR A 590 9.07 -33.19 -23.15
N GLU A 591 10.11 -32.37 -23.27
CA GLU A 591 11.12 -32.16 -22.24
C GLU A 591 10.94 -30.79 -21.57
N GLU A 592 11.34 -30.68 -20.31
CA GLU A 592 11.39 -29.44 -19.54
C GLU A 592 12.77 -29.26 -18.89
N PRO A 593 13.23 -28.00 -18.70
CA PRO A 593 14.51 -27.74 -18.07
C PRO A 593 14.44 -28.02 -16.56
N THR A 594 15.44 -28.73 -16.04
CA THR A 594 15.58 -29.00 -14.60
C THR A 594 15.83 -27.72 -13.79
N VAL A 595 16.60 -26.78 -14.35
CA VAL A 595 16.88 -25.42 -13.86
C VAL A 595 17.02 -24.45 -15.02
N LEU A 596 16.90 -23.14 -14.77
CA LEU A 596 17.19 -22.13 -15.79
C LEU A 596 18.66 -21.68 -15.78
N PRO A 597 19.19 -21.17 -16.90
CA PRO A 597 20.54 -20.58 -16.96
C PRO A 597 20.77 -19.46 -15.95
N ALA A 598 19.74 -18.65 -15.66
CA ALA A 598 19.70 -17.69 -14.54
C ALA A 598 20.90 -16.72 -14.49
N ARG A 599 21.11 -15.89 -15.53
CA ARG A 599 22.11 -14.80 -15.48
C ARG A 599 21.79 -13.77 -14.40
N PHE A 600 20.51 -13.65 -14.02
CA PHE A 600 20.05 -12.85 -12.89
C PHE A 600 20.08 -13.69 -11.60
N PRO A 601 20.72 -13.21 -10.50
CA PRO A 601 20.75 -13.91 -9.20
C PRO A 601 19.40 -13.80 -8.47
N ASN A 602 18.39 -14.46 -9.03
CA ASN A 602 16.99 -14.31 -8.63
C ASN A 602 16.71 -14.69 -7.17
N LEU A 603 17.33 -15.77 -6.65
CA LEU A 603 17.12 -16.19 -5.26
C LEU A 603 17.50 -15.10 -4.25
N LEU A 604 18.60 -14.39 -4.51
CA LEU A 604 19.08 -13.31 -3.67
C LEU A 604 18.24 -12.04 -3.88
N CYS A 605 17.96 -11.68 -5.14
CA CYS A 605 17.30 -10.42 -5.46
C CYS A 605 15.80 -10.42 -5.14
N ASN A 606 15.09 -11.48 -5.50
CA ASN A 606 13.63 -11.59 -5.28
C ASN A 606 13.27 -12.38 -4.01
N GLY A 607 14.22 -13.10 -3.41
CA GLY A 607 13.95 -13.95 -2.27
C GLY A 607 13.13 -15.18 -2.66
N GLY A 608 12.52 -15.80 -1.65
CA GLY A 608 11.76 -17.03 -1.82
C GLY A 608 10.96 -17.38 -0.58
N SER A 609 9.65 -17.52 -0.73
CA SER A 609 8.75 -17.92 0.36
C SER A 609 8.06 -19.24 0.03
N GLY A 610 8.01 -20.18 0.96
CA GLY A 610 7.34 -21.47 0.74
C GLY A 610 7.14 -22.27 2.02
N ILE A 611 5.98 -22.90 2.14
CA ILE A 611 5.68 -23.86 3.20
C ILE A 611 5.71 -25.25 2.58
N ALA A 612 6.52 -26.13 3.14
CA ALA A 612 6.64 -27.52 2.73
C ALA A 612 6.21 -28.45 3.89
N VAL A 613 6.34 -29.76 3.71
CA VAL A 613 6.00 -30.73 4.77
C VAL A 613 7.08 -30.66 5.86
N GLY A 614 6.72 -30.13 7.04
CA GLY A 614 7.61 -30.06 8.21
C GLY A 614 8.69 -28.97 8.16
N MET A 615 8.71 -28.11 7.13
CA MET A 615 9.71 -27.04 6.96
C MET A 615 9.13 -25.84 6.21
N ALA A 616 9.78 -24.69 6.35
CA ALA A 616 9.43 -23.47 5.61
C ALA A 616 10.70 -22.75 5.16
N THR A 617 10.59 -22.04 4.05
CA THR A 617 11.60 -21.11 3.54
C THR A 617 11.01 -19.71 3.48
N ASN A 618 11.81 -18.72 3.87
CA ASN A 618 11.42 -17.32 3.84
C ASN A 618 12.68 -16.45 3.67
N ILE A 619 13.13 -16.34 2.43
CA ILE A 619 14.33 -15.62 2.02
C ILE A 619 13.92 -14.18 1.67
N PRO A 620 14.51 -13.16 2.32
CA PRO A 620 14.18 -11.77 2.00
C PRO A 620 14.76 -11.35 0.65
N PRO A 621 14.12 -10.40 -0.07
CA PRO A 621 14.66 -9.80 -1.28
C PRO A 621 15.82 -8.84 -1.00
N HIS A 622 16.66 -8.62 -2.00
CA HIS A 622 17.84 -7.75 -1.94
C HIS A 622 17.95 -6.89 -3.20
N ASN A 623 18.73 -5.80 -3.10
CA ASN A 623 19.02 -4.94 -4.23
C ASN A 623 20.01 -5.61 -5.21
N LEU A 624 19.69 -5.59 -6.50
CA LEU A 624 20.48 -6.20 -7.57
C LEU A 624 21.89 -5.59 -7.67
N SER A 625 22.01 -4.27 -7.60
CA SER A 625 23.30 -3.59 -7.72
C SER A 625 24.25 -4.04 -6.62
N GLU A 626 23.74 -4.16 -5.39
CA GLU A 626 24.49 -4.60 -4.21
C GLU A 626 24.82 -6.09 -4.24
N VAL A 627 23.88 -6.92 -4.69
CA VAL A 627 24.12 -8.36 -4.91
C VAL A 627 25.21 -8.57 -5.96
N VAL A 628 25.18 -7.82 -7.07
CA VAL A 628 26.22 -7.88 -8.11
C VAL A 628 27.58 -7.48 -7.55
N ASP A 629 27.66 -6.38 -6.80
CA ASP A 629 28.94 -5.93 -6.21
C ASP A 629 29.48 -6.96 -5.22
N ALA A 630 28.61 -7.54 -4.39
CA ALA A 630 28.96 -8.60 -3.47
C ALA A 630 29.42 -9.88 -4.18
N LEU A 631 28.74 -10.30 -5.26
CA LEU A 631 29.10 -11.48 -6.05
C LEU A 631 30.45 -11.31 -6.75
N ILE A 632 30.70 -10.14 -7.35
CA ILE A 632 31.99 -9.82 -7.97
C ILE A 632 33.10 -9.84 -6.92
N TYR A 633 32.86 -9.24 -5.74
CA TYR A 633 33.82 -9.25 -4.65
C TYR A 633 34.11 -10.66 -4.13
N ARG A 634 33.07 -11.50 -3.96
CA ARG A 634 33.19 -12.90 -3.56
C ARG A 634 33.96 -13.73 -4.57
N LEU A 635 33.76 -13.46 -5.86
CA LEU A 635 34.48 -14.11 -6.96
C LEU A 635 35.98 -13.75 -6.95
N GLU A 636 36.32 -12.50 -6.64
CA GLU A 636 37.71 -12.04 -6.52
C GLU A 636 38.40 -12.49 -5.23
N HIS A 637 37.62 -12.63 -4.15
CA HIS A 637 38.11 -12.98 -2.82
C HIS A 637 37.29 -14.16 -2.24
N PRO A 638 37.56 -15.41 -2.68
CA PRO A 638 36.79 -16.59 -2.26
C PRO A 638 36.80 -16.88 -0.75
N ASN A 639 37.73 -16.27 0.00
CA ASN A 639 37.83 -16.42 1.46
C ASN A 639 37.44 -15.15 2.22
N CYS A 640 36.67 -14.25 1.59
CA CYS A 640 36.21 -13.03 2.25
C CYS A 640 35.35 -13.32 3.49
N SER A 641 35.47 -12.48 4.52
CA SER A 641 34.58 -12.54 5.67
C SER A 641 33.18 -12.02 5.33
N LEU A 642 32.18 -12.46 6.10
CA LEU A 642 30.82 -11.92 6.00
C LEU A 642 30.80 -10.40 6.20
N ASP A 643 31.66 -9.85 7.06
CA ASP A 643 31.78 -8.41 7.30
C ASP A 643 32.18 -7.63 6.05
N ALA A 644 33.02 -8.20 5.18
CA ALA A 644 33.39 -7.55 3.92
C ALA A 644 32.20 -7.51 2.95
N ILE A 645 31.43 -8.61 2.87
CA ILE A 645 30.22 -8.68 2.06
C ILE A 645 29.13 -7.74 2.59
N MET A 646 28.93 -7.66 3.90
CA MET A 646 27.94 -6.76 4.50
C MET A 646 28.22 -5.27 4.26
N LYS A 647 29.46 -4.88 3.94
CA LYS A 647 29.76 -3.50 3.51
C LYS A 647 29.19 -3.18 2.13
N LEU A 648 29.11 -4.18 1.24
CA LEU A 648 28.58 -4.07 -0.12
C LEU A 648 27.08 -4.37 -0.19
N LEU A 649 26.63 -5.32 0.64
CA LEU A 649 25.25 -5.75 0.81
C LEU A 649 24.84 -5.57 2.29
N PRO A 650 24.47 -4.34 2.72
CA PRO A 650 24.13 -4.03 4.11
C PRO A 650 22.97 -4.85 4.70
N GLY A 651 22.02 -5.26 3.86
CA GLY A 651 20.85 -5.99 4.31
C GLY A 651 19.78 -6.12 3.21
N PRO A 652 18.62 -6.70 3.56
CA PRO A 652 17.47 -6.80 2.66
C PRO A 652 16.99 -5.48 2.10
N ASP A 653 16.35 -5.56 0.94
CA ASP A 653 15.69 -4.43 0.28
C ASP A 653 14.32 -4.87 -0.23
N PHE A 654 13.26 -4.44 0.47
CA PHE A 654 11.90 -4.89 0.22
C PHE A 654 11.22 -4.04 -0.86
N PRO A 655 10.32 -4.63 -1.68
CA PRO A 655 9.61 -3.91 -2.72
C PRO A 655 8.79 -2.72 -2.20
N THR A 656 8.23 -2.84 -0.99
CA THR A 656 7.40 -1.81 -0.33
C THR A 656 8.22 -0.72 0.38
N GLY A 657 9.55 -0.80 0.37
CA GLY A 657 10.43 0.13 1.08
C GLY A 657 10.43 -0.13 2.60
N GLY A 658 10.07 0.89 3.38
CA GLY A 658 10.03 0.85 4.83
C GLY A 658 11.39 1.01 5.49
N LEU A 659 11.40 0.82 6.82
CA LEU A 659 12.57 0.90 7.66
C LEU A 659 12.92 -0.48 8.23
N ILE A 660 14.19 -0.83 8.26
CA ILE A 660 14.71 -1.94 9.07
C ILE A 660 15.37 -1.35 10.30
N LEU A 661 15.04 -1.90 11.49
CA LEU A 661 15.62 -1.49 12.76
C LEU A 661 16.65 -2.51 13.23
N GLY A 662 17.87 -2.05 13.46
CA GLY A 662 18.98 -2.88 13.91
C GLY A 662 19.62 -3.70 12.79
N THR A 663 20.80 -4.23 13.07
CA THR A 663 21.58 -5.06 12.13
C THR A 663 21.86 -6.45 12.68
N ARG A 664 21.61 -6.69 13.97
CA ARG A 664 21.87 -8.00 14.62
C ARG A 664 21.10 -9.13 13.94
N GLY A 665 19.82 -8.91 13.66
CA GLY A 665 18.95 -9.88 13.01
C GLY A 665 19.37 -10.22 11.57
N ILE A 666 19.87 -9.22 10.84
CA ILE A 666 20.40 -9.38 9.47
C ILE A 666 21.67 -10.23 9.52
N ARG A 667 22.62 -9.87 10.39
CA ARG A 667 23.89 -10.60 10.54
C ARG A 667 23.63 -12.07 10.89
N GLN A 668 22.75 -12.32 11.86
CA GLN A 668 22.38 -13.68 12.26
C GLN A 668 21.79 -14.49 11.10
N ALA A 669 20.91 -13.88 10.29
CA ALA A 669 20.33 -14.52 9.12
C ALA A 669 21.40 -14.87 8.08
N TYR A 670 22.35 -13.98 7.82
CA TYR A 670 23.40 -14.21 6.83
C TYR A 670 24.47 -15.19 7.28
N GLU A 671 24.76 -15.27 8.59
CA GLU A 671 25.77 -16.18 9.14
C GLU A 671 25.23 -17.60 9.33
N THR A 672 24.01 -17.73 9.86
CA THR A 672 23.44 -19.04 10.27
C THR A 672 22.34 -19.55 9.35
N GLY A 673 21.86 -18.72 8.42
CA GLY A 673 20.69 -19.00 7.59
C GLY A 673 19.34 -18.75 8.30
N ARG A 674 19.34 -18.32 9.57
CA ARG A 674 18.12 -17.96 10.31
C ARG A 674 18.29 -16.66 11.08
N GLY A 675 17.30 -15.78 11.01
CA GLY A 675 17.34 -14.53 11.76
C GLY A 675 16.01 -13.82 11.80
N SER A 676 15.89 -12.84 12.69
CA SER A 676 14.67 -12.08 12.93
C SER A 676 14.91 -10.61 12.59
N ILE A 677 14.27 -10.11 11.53
CA ILE A 677 14.51 -8.76 11.01
C ILE A 677 13.29 -7.90 11.33
N VAL A 678 13.49 -6.85 12.14
CA VAL A 678 12.39 -5.96 12.53
C VAL A 678 12.19 -4.91 11.44
N MET A 679 10.97 -4.88 10.89
CA MET A 679 10.54 -3.91 9.90
C MET A 679 9.60 -2.90 10.52
N GLN A 680 9.68 -1.66 10.08
CA GLN A 680 8.84 -0.57 10.54
C GLN A 680 8.35 0.29 9.37
N ALA A 681 7.12 0.77 9.48
CA ALA A 681 6.54 1.76 8.58
C ALA A 681 7.33 3.07 8.61
N LYS A 682 7.46 3.71 7.45
CA LYS A 682 8.04 5.06 7.37
C LYS A 682 6.95 6.07 7.70
N THR A 683 7.23 6.93 8.68
CA THR A 683 6.28 7.90 9.19
C THR A 683 6.89 9.28 9.32
N GLN A 684 6.04 10.30 9.25
CA GLN A 684 6.39 11.69 9.50
C GLN A 684 5.28 12.36 10.33
N ILE A 685 5.66 13.34 11.15
CA ILE A 685 4.71 14.09 11.96
C ILE A 685 4.52 15.46 11.31
N GLU A 686 3.28 15.79 10.97
CA GLU A 686 2.93 17.06 10.32
C GLU A 686 2.06 17.90 11.29
N PRO A 687 2.37 19.20 11.48
CA PRO A 687 1.49 20.11 12.20
C PRO A 687 0.25 20.43 11.35
N LEU A 688 -0.92 20.46 11.98
CA LEU A 688 -2.20 20.81 11.36
C LEU A 688 -2.74 22.15 11.91
N ASP A 689 -3.63 22.77 11.14
CA ASP A 689 -4.25 24.04 11.51
C ASP A 689 -4.98 23.99 12.86
N GLY A 690 -4.82 25.06 13.64
CA GLY A 690 -5.42 25.18 14.96
C GLY A 690 -4.73 24.34 16.04
N GLY A 691 -3.42 24.07 15.91
CA GLY A 691 -2.59 23.46 16.95
C GLY A 691 -2.79 21.96 17.15
N LYS A 692 -3.30 21.27 16.13
CA LYS A 692 -3.34 19.81 16.08
C LYS A 692 -2.08 19.26 15.40
N SER A 693 -1.87 17.96 15.47
CA SER A 693 -0.79 17.28 14.73
C SER A 693 -1.33 16.00 14.11
N ALA A 694 -0.71 15.55 13.02
CA ALA A 694 -1.02 14.30 12.38
C ALA A 694 0.23 13.42 12.22
N ILE A 695 0.03 12.11 12.32
CA ILE A 695 1.03 11.10 11.97
C ILE A 695 0.71 10.64 10.56
N VAL A 696 1.64 10.84 9.63
CA VAL A 696 1.48 10.44 8.23
C VAL A 696 2.36 9.23 7.95
N ILE A 697 1.77 8.15 7.47
CA ILE A 697 2.45 6.92 7.04
C ILE A 697 2.64 7.00 5.52
N THR A 698 3.89 6.90 5.07
CA THR A 698 4.24 6.98 3.65
C THR A 698 4.65 5.64 3.04
N GLU A 699 5.11 4.69 3.86
CA GLU A 699 5.52 3.34 3.44
C GLU A 699 5.18 2.33 4.53
N VAL A 700 4.75 1.12 4.15
CA VAL A 700 4.37 0.03 5.07
C VAL A 700 5.38 -1.13 5.03
N PRO A 701 5.48 -1.93 6.11
CA PRO A 701 6.31 -3.12 6.12
C PRO A 701 5.91 -4.14 5.04
N TYR A 702 6.85 -4.99 4.62
CA TYR A 702 6.62 -6.00 3.60
C TYR A 702 5.50 -6.98 3.98
N GLN A 703 4.64 -7.32 3.02
CA GLN A 703 3.46 -8.18 3.17
C GLN A 703 2.36 -7.66 4.13
N VAL A 704 2.39 -6.38 4.51
CA VAL A 704 1.32 -5.74 5.30
C VAL A 704 0.33 -5.04 4.36
N SER A 705 -0.94 -5.39 4.47
CA SER A 705 -2.03 -4.70 3.76
C SER A 705 -2.37 -3.40 4.46
N LYS A 706 -2.38 -2.29 3.71
CA LYS A 706 -2.72 -0.95 4.20
C LYS A 706 -4.16 -0.91 4.75
N ALA A 707 -5.12 -1.47 4.02
CA ALA A 707 -6.52 -1.53 4.45
C ALA A 707 -6.70 -2.27 5.78
N ARG A 708 -6.03 -3.43 5.96
CA ARG A 708 -6.05 -4.18 7.23
C ARG A 708 -5.38 -3.42 8.37
N LEU A 709 -4.31 -2.68 8.08
CA LEU A 709 -3.65 -1.85 9.08
C LEU A 709 -4.57 -0.75 9.59
N ILE A 710 -5.26 -0.04 8.68
CA ILE A 710 -6.23 1.00 9.02
C ILE A 710 -7.38 0.40 9.85
N GLU A 711 -7.93 -0.75 9.43
CA GLU A 711 -8.99 -1.45 10.16
C GLU A 711 -8.54 -1.84 11.58
N GLN A 712 -7.32 -2.35 11.73
CA GLN A 712 -6.74 -2.70 13.03
C GLN A 712 -6.62 -1.46 13.95
N ILE A 713 -6.14 -0.32 13.42
CA ILE A 713 -6.04 0.92 14.20
C ILE A 713 -7.43 1.40 14.61
N ALA A 714 -8.39 1.42 13.68
CA ALA A 714 -9.77 1.82 13.96
C ALA A 714 -10.42 0.94 15.04
N GLN A 715 -10.13 -0.37 15.06
CA GLN A 715 -10.62 -1.30 16.09
C GLN A 715 -9.96 -1.04 17.46
N LEU A 716 -8.67 -0.70 17.50
CA LEU A 716 -7.97 -0.34 18.75
C LEU A 716 -8.49 0.97 19.35
N VAL A 717 -8.88 1.94 18.52
CA VAL A 717 -9.54 3.18 18.95
C VAL A 717 -10.94 2.88 19.47
N LYS A 718 -11.75 2.10 18.74
CA LYS A 718 -13.12 1.72 19.17
C LYS A 718 -13.17 0.93 20.47
N SER A 719 -12.15 0.11 20.74
CA SER A 719 -12.04 -0.68 21.97
C SER A 719 -11.48 0.10 23.16
N GLY A 720 -11.10 1.37 22.99
CA GLY A 720 -10.54 2.21 24.05
C GLY A 720 -9.10 1.86 24.44
N LYS A 721 -8.40 0.99 23.68
CA LYS A 721 -6.99 0.65 23.93
C LYS A 721 -6.04 1.77 23.52
N ILE A 722 -6.41 2.56 22.52
CA ILE A 722 -5.68 3.75 22.06
C ILE A 722 -6.63 4.93 22.11
N GLU A 723 -6.30 5.94 22.91
CA GLU A 723 -7.10 7.17 23.04
C GLU A 723 -6.33 8.37 22.48
N GLY A 724 -7.04 9.30 21.83
CA GLY A 724 -6.45 10.56 21.36
C GLY A 724 -6.28 10.70 19.85
N ILE A 725 -6.62 9.67 19.07
CA ILE A 725 -6.77 9.75 17.62
C ILE A 725 -8.16 10.33 17.31
N THR A 726 -8.22 11.41 16.52
CA THR A 726 -9.47 12.06 16.12
C THR A 726 -10.01 11.53 14.81
N ASP A 727 -9.14 11.25 13.85
CA ASP A 727 -9.53 10.78 12.52
C ASP A 727 -8.41 9.95 11.87
N ILE A 728 -8.77 9.09 10.92
CA ILE A 728 -7.84 8.30 10.11
C ILE A 728 -8.33 8.38 8.66
N ALA A 729 -7.51 8.93 7.77
CA ALA A 729 -7.84 9.09 6.36
C ALA A 729 -6.73 8.53 5.46
N ASP A 730 -7.10 7.98 4.31
CA ASP A 730 -6.17 7.41 3.33
C ASP A 730 -6.20 8.24 2.04
N TYR A 731 -5.13 9.01 1.83
CA TYR A 731 -4.89 9.87 0.67
C TYR A 731 -3.95 9.20 -0.35
N SER A 732 -3.81 7.87 -0.32
CA SER A 732 -2.93 7.17 -1.24
C SER A 732 -3.41 7.29 -2.68
N ASP A 733 -2.53 7.68 -3.59
CA ASP A 733 -2.82 7.83 -5.02
C ASP A 733 -1.77 7.10 -5.89
N ARG A 734 -1.71 7.41 -7.20
CA ARG A 734 -0.70 6.85 -8.11
C ARG A 734 0.73 7.36 -7.84
N THR A 735 0.89 8.43 -7.06
CA THR A 735 2.19 9.05 -6.75
C THR A 735 2.82 8.49 -5.48
N GLY A 736 2.03 7.90 -4.58
CA GLY A 736 2.53 7.20 -3.41
C GLY A 736 1.48 6.92 -2.35
N MET A 737 1.86 6.13 -1.35
CA MET A 737 1.01 5.86 -0.20
C MET A 737 1.04 7.05 0.78
N ARG A 738 -0.14 7.44 1.28
CA ARG A 738 -0.27 8.50 2.28
C ARG A 738 -1.46 8.24 3.20
N VAL A 739 -1.22 7.62 4.36
CA VAL A 739 -2.24 7.43 5.40
C VAL A 739 -2.03 8.45 6.50
N VAL A 740 -3.03 9.27 6.80
CA VAL A 740 -2.97 10.37 7.76
C VAL A 740 -3.79 10.00 9.00
N ILE A 741 -3.15 10.03 10.17
CA ILE A 741 -3.78 9.79 11.48
C ILE A 741 -3.78 11.11 12.23
N GLU A 742 -4.94 11.75 12.35
CA GLU A 742 -5.08 13.02 13.06
C GLU A 742 -5.15 12.81 14.57
N LEU A 743 -4.48 13.68 15.32
CA LEU A 743 -4.42 13.63 16.78
C LEU A 743 -5.15 14.80 17.44
N ARG A 744 -5.63 14.56 18.66
CA ARG A 744 -6.22 15.58 19.54
C ARG A 744 -5.13 16.52 20.06
N ARG A 745 -5.47 17.79 20.35
CA ARG A 745 -4.52 18.86 20.70
C ARG A 745 -3.69 18.62 21.96
N ASP A 746 -4.22 17.84 22.90
CA ASP A 746 -3.60 17.48 24.18
C ASP A 746 -2.68 16.26 24.09
N VAL A 747 -2.61 15.60 22.93
CA VAL A 747 -1.89 14.34 22.74
C VAL A 747 -0.51 14.61 22.16
N ASN A 748 0.52 14.09 22.83
CA ASN A 748 1.88 14.15 22.30
C ASN A 748 2.02 13.21 21.07
N PRO A 749 2.39 13.73 19.88
CA PRO A 749 2.46 12.93 18.66
C PRO A 749 3.49 11.79 18.72
N ASN A 750 4.65 12.03 19.34
CA ASN A 750 5.71 11.02 19.46
C ASN A 750 5.28 9.86 20.37
N ARG A 751 4.59 10.17 21.48
CA ARG A 751 4.05 9.14 22.38
C ARG A 751 3.00 8.30 21.68
N MET A 752 2.10 8.94 20.92
CA MET A 752 1.08 8.23 20.15
C MET A 752 1.69 7.33 19.07
N LEU A 753 2.68 7.83 18.32
CA LEU A 753 3.41 7.05 17.32
C LEU A 753 4.03 5.80 17.96
N ASN A 754 4.69 5.92 19.11
CA ASN A 754 5.25 4.76 19.82
C ASN A 754 4.18 3.74 20.25
N THR A 755 3.02 4.19 20.70
CA THR A 755 1.89 3.30 21.03
C THR A 755 1.40 2.57 19.79
N LEU A 756 1.22 3.27 18.66
CA LEU A 756 0.82 2.67 17.38
C LEU A 756 1.85 1.64 16.92
N LEU A 757 3.15 1.95 16.99
CA LEU A 757 4.22 1.03 16.63
C LEU A 757 4.25 -0.25 17.49
N LYS A 758 3.82 -0.19 18.76
CA LYS A 758 3.78 -1.37 19.64
C LYS A 758 2.56 -2.27 19.42
N HIS A 759 1.42 -1.69 19.02
CA HIS A 759 0.13 -2.40 19.01
C HIS A 759 -0.42 -2.72 17.61
N THR A 760 0.23 -2.23 16.55
CA THR A 760 -0.26 -2.35 15.17
C THR A 760 0.79 -3.01 14.27
N ALA A 761 0.38 -3.44 13.07
CA ALA A 761 1.30 -3.91 12.03
C ALA A 761 2.16 -2.79 11.39
N MET A 762 2.20 -1.57 11.95
CA MET A 762 3.21 -0.57 11.58
C MET A 762 4.62 -1.03 11.94
N ARG A 763 4.77 -1.94 12.90
CA ARG A 763 6.03 -2.64 13.17
C ARG A 763 5.77 -4.13 13.13
N THR A 764 6.53 -4.85 12.30
CA THR A 764 6.41 -6.29 12.15
C THR A 764 7.79 -6.94 12.15
N THR A 765 7.82 -8.25 12.29
CA THR A 765 9.07 -9.02 12.29
C THR A 765 9.05 -9.98 11.10
N PHE A 766 10.08 -9.89 10.26
CA PHE A 766 10.33 -10.83 9.18
C PHE A 766 11.26 -11.94 9.68
N GLY A 767 10.72 -13.15 9.84
CA GLY A 767 11.53 -14.33 10.17
C GLY A 767 12.23 -14.87 8.93
N ALA A 768 13.51 -14.56 8.78
CA ALA A 768 14.34 -15.01 7.66
C ALA A 768 14.78 -16.46 7.85
N ILE A 769 14.53 -17.30 6.84
CA ILE A 769 14.98 -18.71 6.78
C ILE A 769 15.54 -18.96 5.38
N LEU A 770 16.87 -18.99 5.28
CA LEU A 770 17.65 -19.20 4.05
C LEU A 770 17.70 -20.70 3.69
N LEU A 771 16.55 -21.24 3.31
CA LEU A 771 16.39 -22.66 2.97
C LEU A 771 16.05 -22.83 1.47
N ALA A 772 16.86 -23.59 0.75
CA ALA A 772 16.66 -23.90 -0.67
C ALA A 772 17.09 -25.34 -0.97
N LEU A 773 16.77 -25.83 -2.16
CA LEU A 773 17.22 -27.14 -2.64
C LEU A 773 18.64 -27.05 -3.19
N VAL A 774 19.52 -27.90 -2.68
CA VAL A 774 20.86 -28.17 -3.21
C VAL A 774 20.88 -29.64 -3.61
N ASP A 775 21.06 -29.92 -4.90
CA ASP A 775 21.01 -31.29 -5.44
C ASP A 775 19.74 -32.06 -5.02
N ASN A 776 18.58 -31.38 -5.10
CA ASN A 776 17.27 -31.89 -4.66
C ASN A 776 17.13 -32.18 -3.15
N VAL A 777 18.08 -31.71 -2.32
CA VAL A 777 18.02 -31.84 -0.86
C VAL A 777 17.80 -30.47 -0.22
N PRO A 778 16.79 -30.31 0.68
CA PRO A 778 16.58 -29.04 1.38
C PRO A 778 17.71 -28.78 2.38
N ARG A 779 18.39 -27.64 2.25
CA ARG A 779 19.47 -27.22 3.16
C ARG A 779 19.27 -25.78 3.61
N VAL A 780 19.52 -25.54 4.90
CA VAL A 780 19.66 -24.18 5.45
C VAL A 780 21.10 -23.75 5.21
N MET A 781 21.30 -22.55 4.67
CA MET A 781 22.59 -22.08 4.17
C MET A 781 22.89 -20.67 4.66
N SER A 782 24.17 -20.32 4.78
CA SER A 782 24.59 -18.93 4.98
C SER A 782 24.44 -18.12 3.68
N LEU A 783 24.54 -16.79 3.77
CA LEU A 783 24.54 -15.92 2.58
C LEU A 783 25.72 -16.26 1.65
N LEU A 784 26.89 -16.56 2.22
CA LEU A 784 28.09 -16.92 1.46
C LEU A 784 27.89 -18.23 0.68
N ASP A 785 27.27 -19.23 1.31
CA ASP A 785 26.97 -20.51 0.66
C ASP A 785 26.02 -20.33 -0.53
N LEU A 786 24.97 -19.50 -0.36
CA LEU A 786 24.04 -19.17 -1.46
C LEU A 786 24.75 -18.50 -2.63
N MET A 787 25.66 -17.56 -2.35
CA MET A 787 26.46 -16.88 -3.37
C MET A 787 27.38 -17.86 -4.10
N ASP A 788 28.06 -18.73 -3.37
CA ASP A 788 28.97 -19.72 -3.95
C ASP A 788 28.23 -20.72 -4.84
N HIS A 789 27.03 -21.17 -4.43
CA HIS A 789 26.21 -22.06 -5.25
C HIS A 789 25.72 -21.38 -6.54
N TYR A 790 25.35 -20.10 -6.46
CA TYR A 790 24.98 -19.33 -7.65
C TYR A 790 26.18 -19.13 -8.60
N LEU A 791 27.35 -18.73 -8.08
CA LEU A 791 28.57 -18.54 -8.87
C LEU A 791 29.02 -19.86 -9.53
N GLN A 792 28.91 -20.97 -8.81
CA GLN A 792 29.24 -22.28 -9.36
C GLN A 792 28.28 -22.70 -10.49
N HIS A 793 26.97 -22.46 -10.33
CA HIS A 793 25.99 -22.66 -11.40
C HIS A 793 26.33 -21.82 -12.64
N ARG A 794 26.64 -20.53 -12.45
CA ARG A 794 27.06 -19.64 -13.54
C ARG A 794 28.32 -20.13 -14.25
N ARG A 795 29.32 -20.62 -13.51
CA ARG A 795 30.53 -21.21 -14.10
C ARG A 795 30.18 -22.39 -15.01
N THR A 796 29.37 -23.33 -14.52
CA THR A 796 28.91 -24.48 -15.31
C THR A 796 28.12 -24.07 -16.56
N VAL A 797 27.23 -23.08 -16.45
CA VAL A 797 26.46 -22.57 -17.59
C VAL A 797 27.37 -21.94 -18.65
N ILE A 798 28.35 -21.12 -18.26
CA ILE A 798 29.30 -20.50 -19.18
C ILE A 798 30.15 -21.56 -19.87
N GLU A 799 30.69 -22.53 -19.12
CA GLU A 799 31.49 -23.63 -19.69
C GLU A 799 30.68 -24.46 -20.70
N ARG A 800 29.43 -24.81 -20.38
CA ARG A 800 28.54 -25.55 -21.29
C ARG A 800 28.24 -24.75 -22.55
N ARG A 801 27.90 -23.47 -22.41
CA ARG A 801 27.69 -22.56 -23.54
C ARG A 801 28.92 -22.50 -24.44
N THR A 802 30.09 -22.30 -23.86
CA THR A 802 31.35 -22.22 -24.61
C THR A 802 31.68 -23.54 -25.30
N ARG A 803 31.41 -24.69 -24.67
CA ARG A 803 31.55 -26.01 -25.32
C ARG A 803 30.59 -26.19 -26.49
N TYR A 804 29.33 -25.76 -26.34
CA TYR A 804 28.33 -25.81 -27.41
C TYR A 804 28.74 -24.95 -28.60
N GLU A 805 29.13 -23.70 -28.35
CA GLU A 805 29.62 -22.77 -29.37
C GLU A 805 30.89 -23.30 -30.05
N LEU A 806 31.82 -23.88 -29.28
CA LEU A 806 33.04 -24.50 -29.80
C LEU A 806 32.73 -25.70 -30.70
N TYR A 807 31.81 -26.57 -30.28
CA TYR A 807 31.38 -27.71 -31.08
C TYR A 807 30.77 -27.25 -32.40
N ARG A 808 29.82 -26.30 -32.36
CA ARG A 808 29.20 -25.72 -33.56
C ARG A 808 30.22 -25.06 -34.49
N ALA A 809 31.15 -24.27 -33.93
CA ALA A 809 32.19 -23.60 -34.69
C ALA A 809 33.14 -24.61 -35.35
N LYS A 810 33.57 -25.65 -34.63
CA LYS A 810 34.39 -26.75 -35.17
C LYS A 810 33.68 -27.52 -36.27
N SER A 811 32.40 -27.89 -36.06
CA SER A 811 31.62 -28.58 -37.10
C SER A 811 31.46 -27.72 -38.35
N ARG A 812 31.23 -26.41 -38.21
CA ARG A 812 31.12 -25.50 -39.35
C ARG A 812 32.47 -25.31 -40.06
N ALA A 813 33.55 -25.11 -39.31
CA ALA A 813 34.90 -24.99 -39.85
C ALA A 813 35.30 -26.26 -40.63
N HIS A 814 34.97 -27.44 -40.09
CA HIS A 814 35.19 -28.73 -40.75
C HIS A 814 34.47 -28.83 -42.10
N ILE A 815 33.23 -28.36 -42.20
CA ILE A 815 32.49 -28.32 -43.48
C ILE A 815 33.15 -27.35 -44.46
N LEU A 816 33.51 -26.14 -44.02
CA LEU A 816 34.13 -25.12 -44.88
C LEU A 816 35.52 -25.53 -45.37
N GLU A 817 36.29 -26.25 -44.56
CA GLU A 817 37.56 -26.85 -44.97
C GLU A 817 37.34 -27.84 -46.13
N GLY A 818 36.33 -28.71 -46.01
CA GLY A 818 35.94 -29.62 -47.09
C GLY A 818 35.54 -28.88 -48.37
N LEU A 819 34.77 -27.78 -48.24
CA LEU A 819 34.41 -26.93 -49.38
C LEU A 819 35.62 -26.23 -50.01
N GLN A 820 36.60 -25.77 -49.22
CA GLN A 820 37.84 -25.19 -49.76
C GLN A 820 38.68 -26.22 -50.51
N ILE A 821 38.82 -27.43 -49.95
CA ILE A 821 39.47 -28.56 -50.65
C ILE A 821 38.72 -28.81 -51.96
N ALA A 822 37.38 -28.81 -51.94
CA ALA A 822 36.59 -29.05 -53.14
C ALA A 822 36.73 -27.96 -54.20
N LEU A 823 36.83 -26.69 -53.79
CA LEU A 823 37.07 -25.57 -54.70
C LEU A 823 38.46 -25.63 -55.34
N ASN A 824 39.47 -26.11 -54.62
CA ASN A 824 40.83 -26.29 -55.16
C ASN A 824 40.93 -27.45 -56.17
N PHE A 825 40.09 -28.48 -56.03
CA PHE A 825 40.05 -29.67 -56.92
C PHE A 825 38.74 -29.78 -57.72
N LEU A 826 38.13 -28.65 -58.05
CA LEU A 826 36.76 -28.57 -58.58
C LEU A 826 36.54 -29.43 -59.84
N ASP A 827 37.43 -29.34 -60.82
CA ASP A 827 37.30 -30.08 -62.08
C ASP A 827 37.43 -31.60 -61.91
N GLU A 828 38.19 -32.05 -60.92
CA GLU A 828 38.35 -33.46 -60.59
C GLU A 828 37.12 -33.99 -59.85
N ILE A 829 36.56 -33.20 -58.94
CA ILE A 829 35.34 -33.52 -58.21
C ILE A 829 34.13 -33.56 -59.15
N ILE A 830 33.99 -32.60 -60.07
CA ILE A 830 32.90 -32.62 -61.07
C ILE A 830 33.03 -33.85 -61.97
N ARG A 831 34.24 -34.19 -62.42
CA ARG A 831 34.48 -35.42 -63.20
C ARG A 831 34.12 -36.67 -62.40
N LEU A 832 34.53 -36.75 -61.15
CA LEU A 832 34.20 -37.86 -60.25
C LEU A 832 32.68 -38.01 -60.11
N ILE A 833 31.96 -36.93 -59.81
CA ILE A 833 30.50 -36.92 -59.66
C ILE A 833 29.83 -37.39 -60.97
N ARG A 834 30.26 -36.86 -62.12
CA ARG A 834 29.71 -37.23 -63.44
C ARG A 834 29.99 -38.69 -63.84
N SER A 835 31.10 -39.25 -63.37
CA SER A 835 31.50 -40.64 -63.66
C SER A 835 30.91 -41.67 -62.69
N SER A 836 30.33 -41.21 -61.57
CA SER A 836 29.76 -42.08 -60.53
C SER A 836 28.30 -42.39 -60.83
N GLU A 837 27.90 -43.66 -60.73
CA GLU A 837 26.51 -44.07 -61.00
C GLU A 837 25.51 -43.59 -59.94
N THR A 838 25.95 -43.41 -58.69
CA THR A 838 25.10 -42.94 -57.57
C THR A 838 25.84 -41.96 -56.67
N ALA A 839 25.08 -41.14 -55.93
CA ALA A 839 25.62 -40.20 -54.94
C ALA A 839 26.45 -40.91 -53.85
N GLU A 840 26.05 -42.12 -53.45
CA GLU A 840 26.79 -42.95 -52.47
C GLU A 840 28.16 -43.41 -52.99
N VAL A 841 28.26 -43.70 -54.29
CA VAL A 841 29.56 -44.04 -54.93
C VAL A 841 30.45 -42.80 -54.99
N ALA A 842 29.89 -41.67 -55.42
CA ALA A 842 30.62 -40.39 -55.47
C ALA A 842 31.14 -40.00 -54.08
N ARG A 843 30.30 -40.12 -53.05
CA ARG A 843 30.64 -39.86 -51.64
C ARG A 843 31.79 -40.73 -51.16
N ARG A 844 31.72 -42.05 -51.39
CA ARG A 844 32.76 -43.00 -50.95
C ARG A 844 34.11 -42.72 -51.63
N GLU A 845 34.08 -42.41 -52.92
CA GLU A 845 35.29 -42.06 -53.66
C GLU A 845 35.85 -40.69 -53.27
N MET A 846 34.99 -39.71 -52.92
CA MET A 846 35.43 -38.43 -52.37
C MET A 846 36.18 -38.60 -51.05
N ILE A 847 35.65 -39.44 -50.15
CA ILE A 847 36.30 -39.76 -48.87
C ILE A 847 37.65 -40.42 -49.13
N ARG A 848 37.70 -41.40 -50.03
CA ARG A 848 38.92 -42.18 -50.31
C ARG A 848 40.01 -41.36 -51.02
N ARG A 849 39.66 -40.53 -52.01
CA ARG A 849 40.63 -39.84 -52.88
C ARG A 849 41.09 -38.49 -52.33
N PHE A 850 40.19 -37.74 -51.70
CA PHE A 850 40.48 -36.39 -51.21
C PHE A 850 40.62 -36.32 -49.69
N GLY A 851 40.59 -37.47 -48.99
CA GLY A 851 40.71 -37.54 -47.53
C GLY A 851 39.55 -36.88 -46.78
N LEU A 852 38.41 -36.70 -47.46
CA LEU A 852 37.25 -36.02 -46.90
C LEU A 852 36.50 -36.93 -45.93
N THR A 853 35.82 -36.32 -44.97
CA THR A 853 34.85 -37.03 -44.13
C THR A 853 33.51 -37.19 -44.84
N ALA A 854 32.72 -38.15 -44.36
CA ALA A 854 31.30 -38.31 -44.64
C ALA A 854 30.53 -36.97 -44.74
N LEU A 855 30.58 -36.16 -43.68
CA LEU A 855 29.87 -34.87 -43.58
C LEU A 855 30.35 -33.84 -44.61
N GLN A 856 31.66 -33.80 -44.89
CA GLN A 856 32.23 -32.90 -45.89
C GLN A 856 31.82 -33.31 -47.31
N ALA A 857 31.90 -34.60 -47.63
CA ALA A 857 31.48 -35.13 -48.92
C ALA A 857 29.99 -34.85 -49.20
N ASP A 858 29.13 -35.05 -48.19
CA ASP A 858 27.70 -34.74 -48.27
C ASP A 858 27.45 -33.23 -48.50
N ALA A 859 28.21 -32.36 -47.82
CA ALA A 859 28.13 -30.91 -48.02
C ALA A 859 28.60 -30.46 -49.41
N ILE A 860 29.62 -31.11 -49.97
CA ILE A 860 30.13 -30.83 -51.33
C ILE A 860 29.11 -31.29 -52.38
N LEU A 861 28.48 -32.46 -52.20
CA LEU A 861 27.42 -32.94 -53.10
C LEU A 861 26.18 -32.03 -53.07
N ALA A 862 25.89 -31.40 -51.93
CA ALA A 862 24.80 -30.44 -51.77
C ALA A 862 25.16 -29.00 -52.22
N MET A 863 26.41 -28.76 -52.65
CA MET A 863 26.90 -27.44 -53.04
C MET A 863 26.18 -26.93 -54.29
N GLN A 864 25.79 -25.65 -54.28
CA GLN A 864 25.08 -25.04 -55.41
C GLN A 864 26.08 -24.36 -56.35
N LEU A 865 25.83 -24.40 -57.67
CA LEU A 865 26.73 -23.82 -58.68
C LEU A 865 27.04 -22.33 -58.46
N ARG A 866 26.12 -21.56 -57.86
CA ARG A 866 26.35 -20.15 -57.51
C ARG A 866 27.50 -19.94 -56.51
N GLN A 867 27.80 -20.92 -55.68
CA GLN A 867 28.88 -20.85 -54.68
C GLN A 867 30.28 -20.96 -55.31
N LEU A 868 30.36 -21.27 -56.61
CA LEU A 868 31.61 -21.29 -57.37
C LEU A 868 32.07 -19.89 -57.80
N ALA A 869 31.22 -18.86 -57.69
CA ALA A 869 31.60 -17.49 -58.01
C ALA A 869 32.73 -17.00 -57.10
N ARG A 870 33.70 -16.23 -57.64
CA ARG A 870 34.89 -15.78 -56.90
C ARG A 870 34.55 -15.06 -55.58
N LEU A 871 33.52 -14.22 -55.59
CA LEU A 871 33.03 -13.52 -54.40
C LEU A 871 32.51 -14.48 -53.31
N GLU A 872 31.87 -15.58 -53.69
CA GLU A 872 31.37 -16.59 -52.74
C GLU A 872 32.52 -17.44 -52.17
N GLN A 873 33.55 -17.73 -52.99
CA GLN A 873 34.76 -18.40 -52.52
C GLN A 873 35.52 -17.54 -51.51
N GLU A 874 35.66 -16.24 -51.77
CA GLU A 874 36.26 -15.28 -50.84
C GLU A 874 35.50 -15.21 -49.52
N LYS A 875 34.15 -15.17 -49.55
CA LYS A 875 33.30 -15.23 -48.36
C LYS A 875 33.51 -16.51 -47.55
N VAL A 876 33.57 -17.68 -48.21
CA VAL A 876 33.83 -18.97 -47.55
C VAL A 876 35.21 -18.98 -46.88
N ALA A 877 36.22 -18.42 -47.54
CA ALA A 877 37.58 -18.31 -46.99
C ALA A 877 37.67 -17.31 -45.82
N GLU A 878 36.91 -16.22 -45.86
CA GLU A 878 36.81 -15.25 -44.77
C GLU A 878 36.03 -15.80 -43.57
N GLU A 879 34.90 -16.48 -43.81
CA GLU A 879 34.10 -17.18 -42.79
C GLU A 879 34.97 -18.22 -42.06
N TYR A 880 35.73 -19.04 -42.81
CA TYR A 880 36.62 -20.04 -42.22
C TYR A 880 37.72 -19.41 -41.37
N ARG A 881 38.41 -18.36 -41.85
CA ARG A 881 39.41 -17.61 -41.06
C ARG A 881 38.80 -16.96 -39.82
N GLY A 882 37.57 -16.47 -39.91
CA GLY A 882 36.81 -15.97 -38.77
C GLY A 882 36.55 -17.05 -37.73
N LEU A 883 36.05 -18.21 -38.16
CA LEU A 883 35.77 -19.35 -37.30
C LEU A 883 37.01 -19.92 -36.64
N LEU A 884 38.16 -19.99 -37.32
CA LEU A 884 39.42 -20.42 -36.69
C LEU A 884 39.82 -19.51 -35.53
N ARG A 885 39.73 -18.18 -35.72
CA ARG A 885 39.99 -17.21 -34.65
C ARG A 885 39.04 -17.40 -33.47
N GLU A 886 37.77 -17.64 -33.77
CA GLU A 886 36.75 -17.88 -32.75
C GLU A 886 36.94 -19.20 -32.00
N ILE A 887 37.32 -20.28 -32.69
CA ILE A 887 37.68 -21.57 -32.10
C ILE A 887 38.83 -21.40 -31.13
N THR A 888 39.92 -20.72 -31.54
CA THR A 888 41.06 -20.45 -30.66
C THR A 888 40.63 -19.64 -29.42
N ARG A 889 39.76 -18.65 -29.59
CA ARG A 889 39.20 -17.88 -28.47
C ARG A 889 38.40 -18.76 -27.51
N LEU A 890 37.52 -19.61 -28.02
CA LEU A 890 36.67 -20.50 -27.23
C LEU A 890 37.48 -21.60 -26.52
N GLU A 891 38.50 -22.17 -27.17
CA GLU A 891 39.45 -23.11 -26.56
C GLU A 891 40.27 -22.46 -25.44
N HIS A 892 40.68 -21.20 -25.64
CA HIS A 892 41.36 -20.43 -24.60
C HIS A 892 40.44 -20.20 -23.38
N ILE A 893 39.16 -19.88 -23.59
CA ILE A 893 38.18 -19.73 -22.50
C ILE A 893 38.01 -21.02 -21.71
N LEU A 894 37.98 -22.19 -22.37
CA LEU A 894 37.82 -23.48 -21.68
C LEU A 894 39.09 -23.97 -20.98
N SER A 895 40.27 -23.48 -21.37
CA SER A 895 41.55 -23.91 -20.81
C SER A 895 42.02 -23.04 -19.64
N ASP A 896 41.62 -21.76 -19.58
CA ASP A 896 41.92 -20.86 -18.46
C ASP A 896 40.65 -20.51 -17.65
N PRO A 897 40.51 -21.02 -16.40
CA PRO A 897 39.39 -20.67 -15.52
C PRO A 897 39.22 -19.16 -15.29
N ARG A 898 40.29 -18.37 -15.35
CA ARG A 898 40.24 -16.91 -15.16
C ARG A 898 39.44 -16.21 -16.26
N MET A 899 39.45 -16.77 -17.47
CA MET A 899 38.67 -16.24 -18.58
C MET A 899 37.17 -16.43 -18.35
N VAL A 900 36.76 -17.59 -17.81
CA VAL A 900 35.36 -17.84 -17.42
C VAL A 900 34.92 -16.86 -16.33
N GLU A 901 35.77 -16.61 -15.34
CA GLU A 901 35.50 -15.62 -14.29
C GLU A 901 35.41 -14.20 -14.83
N SER A 902 36.27 -13.81 -15.78
CA SER A 902 36.18 -12.51 -16.44
C SER A 902 34.84 -12.33 -17.16
N ILE A 903 34.42 -13.34 -17.94
CA ILE A 903 33.12 -13.33 -18.64
C ILE A 903 31.98 -13.20 -17.63
N MET A 904 32.04 -13.93 -16.52
CA MET A 904 31.03 -13.85 -15.46
C MET A 904 30.94 -12.45 -14.85
N LYS A 905 32.07 -11.79 -14.58
CA LYS A 905 32.09 -10.41 -14.09
C LYS A 905 31.50 -9.44 -15.09
N ASP A 906 31.84 -9.59 -16.37
CA ASP A 906 31.35 -8.72 -17.44
C ASP A 906 29.83 -8.88 -17.61
N GLU A 907 29.31 -10.11 -17.54
CA GLU A 907 27.87 -10.39 -17.55
C GLU A 907 27.15 -9.78 -16.32
N LEU A 908 27.72 -9.91 -15.12
CA LEU A 908 27.17 -9.31 -13.90
C LEU A 908 27.18 -7.78 -13.93
N ARG A 909 28.25 -7.16 -14.46
CA ARG A 909 28.33 -5.70 -14.64
C ARG A 909 27.29 -5.20 -15.65
N ALA A 910 27.16 -5.87 -16.79
CA ALA A 910 26.15 -5.54 -17.79
C ALA A 910 24.73 -5.67 -17.22
N LEU A 911 24.48 -6.68 -16.38
CA LEU A 911 23.21 -6.85 -15.68
C LEU A 911 22.90 -5.66 -14.75
N LYS A 912 23.89 -5.21 -13.96
CA LYS A 912 23.78 -4.03 -13.10
C LYS A 912 23.56 -2.75 -13.89
N GLU A 913 24.26 -2.55 -15.01
CA GLU A 913 24.08 -1.37 -15.86
C GLU A 913 22.68 -1.31 -16.50
N LYS A 914 22.13 -2.45 -16.91
CA LYS A 914 20.84 -2.55 -17.61
C LYS A 914 19.63 -2.54 -16.66
N HIS A 915 19.75 -3.13 -15.47
CA HIS A 915 18.62 -3.39 -14.56
C HIS A 915 18.82 -2.90 -13.13
N GLY A 916 19.97 -2.31 -12.80
CA GLY A 916 20.25 -1.79 -11.46
C GLY A 916 19.33 -0.62 -11.08
N ASP A 917 18.93 -0.58 -9.81
CA ASP A 917 18.10 0.47 -9.25
C ASP A 917 18.58 0.89 -7.86
N ALA A 918 18.07 2.02 -7.37
CA ALA A 918 18.37 2.53 -6.04
C ALA A 918 17.68 1.67 -4.96
N ARG A 919 18.31 1.60 -3.78
CA ARG A 919 17.74 0.95 -2.59
C ARG A 919 16.45 1.66 -2.15
N ARG A 920 15.42 0.88 -1.80
CA ARG A 920 14.12 1.39 -1.33
C ARG A 920 14.04 1.39 0.19
N THR A 921 14.40 0.28 0.82
CA THR A 921 14.35 0.10 2.28
C THR A 921 15.54 0.78 2.97
N ARG A 922 15.28 1.57 4.01
CA ARG A 922 16.34 2.23 4.79
C ARG A 922 16.66 1.45 6.05
N ILE A 923 17.94 1.15 6.28
CA ILE A 923 18.42 0.46 7.48
C ILE A 923 18.86 1.50 8.52
N VAL A 924 18.34 1.41 9.73
CA VAL A 924 18.72 2.24 10.87
C VAL A 924 19.54 1.38 11.82
N ALA A 925 20.78 1.79 12.09
CA ALA A 925 21.74 1.01 12.89
C ALA A 925 21.33 0.82 14.37
N ARG A 926 20.39 1.63 14.86
CA ARG A 926 19.87 1.57 16.23
C ARG A 926 18.88 0.41 16.37
N GLU A 927 19.07 -0.44 17.37
CA GLU A 927 18.17 -1.57 17.64
C GLU A 927 16.81 -1.06 18.16
N ALA A 928 15.75 -1.83 17.94
CA ALA A 928 14.40 -1.43 18.36
C ALA A 928 14.23 -1.33 19.89
N GLU A 929 15.11 -1.99 20.65
CA GLU A 929 15.16 -1.99 22.12
C GLU A 929 15.91 -0.77 22.69
N ASP A 930 16.73 -0.08 21.89
CA ASP A 930 17.60 1.02 22.32
C ASP A 930 16.97 2.42 22.19
N ILE A 931 15.73 2.53 21.69
CA ILE A 931 15.03 3.82 21.57
C ILE A 931 14.32 4.08 22.90
N SER A 932 14.95 4.84 23.78
CA SER A 932 14.35 5.29 25.03
C SER A 932 13.47 6.51 24.79
N GLU A 933 12.47 6.75 25.65
CA GLU A 933 11.62 7.96 25.56
C GLU A 933 12.43 9.27 25.69
N GLU A 934 13.63 9.18 26.29
CA GLU A 934 14.55 10.28 26.57
C GLU A 934 15.24 10.84 25.31
N ASP A 935 15.55 9.98 24.32
CA ASP A 935 16.24 10.38 23.07
C ASP A 935 15.44 11.33 22.16
N LEU A 936 14.15 11.50 22.45
CA LEU A 936 13.21 12.34 21.69
C LEU A 936 13.07 13.75 22.28
N ILE A 937 13.71 14.01 23.41
CA ILE A 937 13.63 15.28 24.14
C ILE A 937 14.94 16.04 23.91
N PRO A 938 14.92 17.31 23.51
CA PRO A 938 16.15 18.10 23.37
C PRO A 938 16.77 18.38 24.74
N GLU A 939 18.10 18.27 24.82
CA GLU A 939 18.87 18.61 26.01
C GLU A 939 18.98 20.13 26.13
N GLU A 940 18.22 20.72 27.06
CA GLU A 940 18.13 22.17 27.24
C GLU A 940 18.25 22.56 28.72
N GLU A 941 18.88 23.71 28.97
CA GLU A 941 19.02 24.29 30.31
C GLU A 941 17.75 25.02 30.75
N THR A 942 17.19 24.62 31.88
CA THR A 942 15.92 25.18 32.40
C THR A 942 15.97 25.47 33.89
N LEU A 943 15.02 26.27 34.37
CA LEU A 943 14.84 26.55 35.80
C LEU A 943 13.67 25.74 36.34
N VAL A 944 13.87 25.10 37.49
CA VAL A 944 12.80 24.46 38.26
C VAL A 944 12.56 25.28 39.52
N LEU A 945 11.29 25.61 39.76
CA LEU A 945 10.83 26.34 40.94
C LEU A 945 9.95 25.45 41.79
N ILE A 946 10.13 25.52 43.11
CA ILE A 946 9.23 24.92 44.10
C ILE A 946 8.74 26.02 45.03
N THR A 947 7.43 26.13 45.21
CA THR A 947 6.81 27.08 46.13
C THR A 947 6.65 26.49 47.53
N ARG A 948 6.44 27.36 48.53
CA ARG A 948 6.25 26.98 49.94
C ARG A 948 5.04 26.08 50.18
N ASP A 949 4.04 26.18 49.31
CA ASP A 949 2.85 25.32 49.30
C ASP A 949 3.07 24.00 48.55
N GLY A 950 4.31 23.75 48.10
CA GLY A 950 4.71 22.50 47.47
C GLY A 950 4.34 22.40 45.99
N TYR A 951 4.19 23.50 45.25
CA TYR A 951 4.00 23.47 43.80
C TYR A 951 5.33 23.52 43.05
N ILE A 952 5.52 22.63 42.08
CA ILE A 952 6.68 22.57 41.19
C ILE A 952 6.34 22.96 39.76
N LYS A 953 7.24 23.73 39.14
CA LYS A 953 7.16 24.10 37.73
C LYS A 953 8.53 24.24 37.08
N ARG A 954 8.61 23.92 35.79
CA ARG A 954 9.78 24.17 34.94
C ARG A 954 9.52 25.40 34.07
N VAL A 955 10.49 26.30 33.96
CA VAL A 955 10.43 27.52 33.15
C VAL A 955 11.73 27.71 32.37
N SER A 956 11.64 28.28 31.17
CA SER A 956 12.81 28.65 30.37
C SER A 956 13.62 29.79 31.00
N LEU A 957 14.95 29.77 30.82
CA LEU A 957 15.89 30.78 31.30
C LEU A 957 15.64 32.19 30.73
N ASP A 958 15.07 32.28 29.52
CA ASP A 958 14.82 33.54 28.83
C ASP A 958 13.73 34.41 29.49
N ALA A 959 12.97 33.84 30.43
CA ALA A 959 11.85 34.51 31.08
C ALA A 959 12.24 35.59 32.14
N TYR A 960 13.52 35.73 32.54
CA TYR A 960 13.95 36.65 33.62
C TYR A 960 15.02 37.71 33.18
N ARG A 961 14.63 38.99 33.05
CA ARG A 961 15.53 40.14 32.69
C ARG A 961 16.31 40.74 33.88
N SER A 962 17.50 41.33 33.66
CA SER A 962 18.42 41.90 34.69
C SER A 962 18.23 43.40 35.03
N GLN A 963 18.49 43.83 36.29
CA GLN A 963 18.43 45.24 36.79
C GLN A 963 19.71 45.68 37.56
N LYS A 964 19.85 46.97 37.93
CA LYS A 964 21.00 47.56 38.68
C LYS A 964 20.78 47.64 40.21
N ARG A 965 21.87 47.69 41.01
CA ARG A 965 21.89 47.78 42.49
C ARG A 965 21.10 49.01 43.02
N GLY A 966 20.30 48.81 44.07
CA GLY A 966 19.43 49.86 44.67
C GLY A 966 18.05 50.03 44.01
N GLY A 967 17.68 49.14 43.08
CA GLY A 967 16.33 49.14 42.48
C GLY A 967 15.25 48.66 43.43
N LYS A 968 14.00 49.11 43.22
CA LYS A 968 12.82 48.74 44.04
C LYS A 968 12.33 47.27 43.87
N GLY A 969 13.02 46.46 43.05
CA GLY A 969 12.59 45.12 42.65
C GLY A 969 11.39 45.15 41.69
N VAL A 970 11.23 44.12 40.86
CA VAL A 970 10.03 43.95 40.02
C VAL A 970 9.09 42.99 40.74
N ILE A 971 7.80 43.33 40.79
CA ILE A 971 6.76 42.48 41.36
C ILE A 971 6.77 41.13 40.60
N ALA A 972 7.10 40.05 41.30
CA ALA A 972 7.18 38.71 40.72
C ALA A 972 5.79 38.14 40.35
N THR A 973 4.73 38.65 40.99
CA THR A 973 3.36 38.11 40.89
C THR A 973 2.33 39.19 41.21
N THR A 974 1.26 39.34 40.42
CA THR A 974 0.13 40.22 40.76
C THR A 974 -0.60 39.64 41.98
N ALA A 975 -0.91 40.51 42.95
CA ALA A 975 -1.50 40.18 44.23
C ALA A 975 -2.84 39.40 44.12
N ARG A 976 -2.83 38.17 44.63
CA ARG A 976 -3.72 37.64 45.69
C ARG A 976 -2.99 36.43 46.30
N GLU A 977 -3.21 36.23 47.59
CA GLU A 977 -2.51 35.35 48.54
C GLU A 977 -1.95 34.02 47.97
N GLU A 978 -0.73 33.68 48.39
CA GLU A 978 -0.06 32.35 48.35
C GLU A 978 0.64 31.90 47.05
N ASP A 979 1.95 32.23 46.94
CA ASP A 979 2.98 31.33 46.38
C ASP A 979 4.38 31.96 46.61
N GLU A 980 4.88 31.87 47.85
CA GLU A 980 6.28 32.21 48.15
C GLU A 980 7.19 31.16 47.51
N VAL A 981 8.17 31.57 46.68
CA VAL A 981 9.16 30.64 46.11
C VAL A 981 10.10 30.19 47.22
N GLU A 982 10.14 28.88 47.49
CA GLU A 982 11.01 28.29 48.52
C GLU A 982 12.32 27.78 47.90
N HIS A 983 12.25 27.09 46.76
CA HIS A 983 13.44 26.58 46.05
C HIS A 983 13.47 27.04 44.58
N LEU A 984 14.66 27.41 44.10
CA LEU A 984 14.93 27.74 42.70
C LEU A 984 16.30 27.19 42.32
N PHE A 985 16.34 26.30 41.33
CA PHE A 985 17.58 25.71 40.83
C PHE A 985 17.55 25.50 39.31
N GLN A 986 18.74 25.42 38.72
CA GLN A 986 18.95 25.22 37.28
C GLN A 986 19.25 23.74 37.01
N VAL A 987 18.70 23.21 35.91
CA VAL A 987 18.83 21.80 35.54
C VAL A 987 18.69 21.60 34.02
N SER A 988 19.47 20.67 33.47
CA SER A 988 19.25 20.15 32.11
C SER A 988 18.01 19.25 32.09
N THR A 989 17.25 19.27 30.99
CA THR A 989 16.05 18.43 30.80
C THR A 989 16.30 16.94 31.06
N HIS A 990 17.53 16.45 30.89
CA HIS A 990 17.90 15.04 31.05
C HIS A 990 18.41 14.67 32.44
N HIS A 991 18.69 15.64 33.31
CA HIS A 991 19.20 15.34 34.64
C HIS A 991 18.12 14.71 35.54
N TYR A 992 18.56 13.85 36.45
CA TYR A 992 17.78 13.42 37.60
C TYR A 992 17.80 14.51 38.67
N ILE A 993 16.63 14.83 39.20
CA ILE A 993 16.45 15.70 40.35
C ILE A 993 16.17 14.80 41.56
N LEU A 994 17.06 14.86 42.55
CA LEU A 994 16.86 14.23 43.85
C LEU A 994 16.20 15.23 44.80
N PHE A 995 15.07 14.84 45.40
CA PHE A 995 14.34 15.65 46.38
C PHE A 995 14.57 15.07 47.76
N PHE A 996 15.19 15.84 48.64
CA PHE A 996 15.43 15.46 50.04
C PHE A 996 14.41 16.14 50.94
N THR A 997 13.84 15.39 51.88
CA THR A 997 12.85 15.89 52.83
C THR A 997 13.46 16.25 54.19
N ASP A 998 12.76 17.07 54.96
CA ASP A 998 13.12 17.48 56.33
C ASP A 998 13.28 16.29 57.29
N ARG A 999 12.55 15.20 57.04
CA ARG A 999 12.68 13.90 57.73
C ARG A 999 13.81 13.02 57.22
N GLY A 1000 14.64 13.52 56.30
CA GLY A 1000 15.81 12.82 55.81
C GLY A 1000 15.49 11.70 54.82
N ARG A 1001 14.40 11.79 54.03
CA ARG A 1001 14.12 10.87 52.92
C ARG A 1001 14.49 11.48 51.57
N VAL A 1002 14.70 10.64 50.57
CA VAL A 1002 15.06 11.03 49.21
C VAL A 1002 14.13 10.41 48.18
N TYR A 1003 13.74 11.22 47.19
CA TYR A 1003 12.94 10.86 46.04
C TYR A 1003 13.67 11.27 44.76
N ARG A 1004 13.32 10.69 43.60
CA ARG A 1004 13.87 11.08 42.30
C ARG A 1004 12.78 11.40 41.29
N LEU A 1005 13.06 12.34 40.39
CA LEU A 1005 12.28 12.66 39.20
C LEU A 1005 13.22 13.08 38.07
N LYS A 1006 12.89 12.81 36.81
CA LYS A 1006 13.63 13.40 35.69
C LYS A 1006 13.10 14.80 35.39
N ALA A 1007 13.99 15.73 35.03
CA ALA A 1007 13.60 17.13 34.82
C ALA A 1007 12.56 17.31 33.69
N TYR A 1008 12.63 16.53 32.61
CA TYR A 1008 11.65 16.59 31.51
C TYR A 1008 10.24 16.12 31.90
N GLU A 1009 10.09 15.34 32.99
CA GLU A 1009 8.78 14.89 33.47
C GLU A 1009 7.98 16.04 34.09
N ILE A 1010 8.65 17.14 34.44
CA ILE A 1010 8.02 18.39 34.86
C ILE A 1010 7.67 19.21 33.60
N PRO A 1011 6.37 19.47 33.33
CA PRO A 1011 5.96 20.22 32.16
C PRO A 1011 6.47 21.66 32.21
N GLU A 1012 6.86 22.18 31.06
CA GLU A 1012 7.24 23.59 30.93
C GLU A 1012 6.01 24.48 31.01
N THR A 1013 6.10 25.56 31.78
CA THR A 1013 4.99 26.48 32.02
C THR A 1013 5.44 27.94 31.95
N SER A 1014 4.49 28.85 31.81
CA SER A 1014 4.77 30.29 31.85
C SER A 1014 5.10 30.74 33.28
N ARG A 1015 5.84 31.85 33.42
CA ARG A 1015 6.21 32.43 34.72
C ARG A 1015 5.00 32.66 35.65
N GLN A 1016 3.85 33.00 35.08
CA GLN A 1016 2.61 33.31 35.81
C GLN A 1016 1.79 32.08 36.23
N ALA A 1017 2.11 30.88 35.71
CA ALA A 1017 1.40 29.66 36.06
C ALA A 1017 1.78 29.17 37.47
N ARG A 1018 0.83 28.56 38.20
CA ARG A 1018 1.04 28.03 39.55
C ARG A 1018 1.97 26.79 39.57
N GLY A 1019 1.99 26.03 38.48
CA GLY A 1019 2.63 24.72 38.44
C GLY A 1019 1.72 23.62 38.98
N THR A 1020 2.29 22.45 39.24
CA THR A 1020 1.58 21.27 39.75
C THR A 1020 2.13 20.91 41.11
N ALA A 1021 1.31 20.41 42.04
CA ALA A 1021 1.80 20.00 43.35
C ALA A 1021 2.88 18.90 43.22
N VAL A 1022 4.00 19.05 43.93
CA VAL A 1022 5.15 18.10 43.94
C VAL A 1022 4.71 16.69 44.27
N ILE A 1023 3.72 16.54 45.16
CA ILE A 1023 3.13 15.27 45.56
C ILE A 1023 2.52 14.45 44.40
N ASN A 1024 2.16 15.11 43.28
CA ASN A 1024 1.64 14.43 42.09
C ASN A 1024 2.74 13.73 41.30
N TYR A 1025 4.00 14.13 41.48
CA TYR A 1025 5.15 13.55 40.79
C TYR A 1025 5.93 12.60 41.69
N ILE A 1026 6.02 12.90 42.99
CA ILE A 1026 6.73 12.09 43.98
C ILE A 1026 5.86 11.84 45.21
N ASN A 1027 5.82 10.60 45.69
CA ASN A 1027 4.92 10.15 46.75
C ASN A 1027 5.46 10.51 48.16
N ILE A 1028 5.47 11.81 48.47
CA ILE A 1028 5.88 12.36 49.76
C ILE A 1028 4.79 12.11 50.81
N GLN A 1029 5.17 11.82 52.05
CA GLN A 1029 4.21 11.68 53.16
C GLN A 1029 3.61 13.04 53.55
N PRO A 1030 2.36 13.10 54.06
CA PRO A 1030 1.66 14.36 54.32
C PRO A 1030 2.37 15.32 55.30
N ASP A 1031 3.28 14.82 56.14
CA ASP A 1031 4.02 15.59 57.14
C ASP A 1031 5.50 15.86 56.76
N GLU A 1032 5.91 15.49 55.55
CA GLU A 1032 7.27 15.70 55.04
C GLU A 1032 7.33 16.91 54.08
N LYS A 1033 8.40 17.70 54.18
CA LYS A 1033 8.66 18.86 53.31
C LYS A 1033 10.00 18.73 52.61
N VAL A 1034 10.06 19.10 51.32
CA VAL A 1034 11.33 19.12 50.57
C VAL A 1034 12.22 20.24 51.10
N THR A 1035 13.41 19.90 51.60
CA THR A 1035 14.38 20.86 52.15
C THR A 1035 15.59 21.10 51.25
N ALA A 1036 15.96 20.15 50.41
CA ALA A 1036 17.08 20.29 49.50
C ALA A 1036 16.84 19.51 48.20
N THR A 1037 17.40 20.02 47.11
CA THR A 1037 17.40 19.35 45.82
C THR A 1037 18.83 19.24 45.27
N VAL A 1038 19.13 18.11 44.63
CA VAL A 1038 20.42 17.89 43.95
C VAL A 1038 20.12 17.40 42.55
N SER A 1039 20.71 18.05 41.54
CA SER A 1039 20.69 17.56 40.16
C SER A 1039 21.92 16.71 39.89
N ILE A 1040 21.72 15.56 39.26
CA ILE A 1040 22.79 14.66 38.82
C ILE A 1040 22.49 14.15 37.42
N ARG A 1041 23.55 13.93 36.63
CA ARG A 1041 23.43 13.35 35.29
C ARG A 1041 23.40 11.83 35.35
N ASP A 1042 24.31 11.25 36.12
CA ASP A 1042 24.49 9.80 36.25
C ASP A 1042 24.79 9.44 37.72
N PHE A 1043 24.26 8.30 38.17
CA PHE A 1043 24.51 7.75 39.51
C PHE A 1043 25.82 6.96 39.58
N ASP A 1044 26.38 6.55 38.44
CA ASP A 1044 27.67 5.85 38.36
C ASP A 1044 28.87 6.81 38.42
N ALA A 1045 28.62 8.13 38.45
CA ALA A 1045 29.67 9.13 38.60
C ALA A 1045 30.38 9.02 39.96
N PRO A 1046 31.72 9.20 40.01
CA PRO A 1046 32.46 9.24 41.26
C PRO A 1046 32.06 10.47 42.08
N GLY A 1047 31.78 10.28 43.37
CA GLY A 1047 31.41 11.38 44.27
C GLY A 1047 30.58 10.93 45.46
N TYR A 1048 30.26 11.90 46.32
CA TYR A 1048 29.49 11.72 47.54
C TYR A 1048 28.36 12.74 47.63
N LEU A 1049 27.25 12.34 48.24
CA LEU A 1049 26.24 13.24 48.77
C LEU A 1049 26.55 13.52 50.24
N THR A 1050 26.99 14.75 50.50
CA THR A 1050 27.31 15.26 51.83
C THR A 1050 26.09 16.02 52.37
N MET A 1051 25.41 15.41 53.34
CA MET A 1051 24.17 15.88 53.95
C MET A 1051 24.45 16.58 55.27
N ILE A 1052 23.85 17.74 55.50
CA ILE A 1052 24.06 18.59 56.69
C ILE A 1052 22.72 18.94 57.32
N THR A 1053 22.59 18.74 58.62
CA THR A 1053 21.40 19.08 59.40
C THR A 1053 21.44 20.50 59.94
N ARG A 1054 20.29 21.06 60.30
CA ARG A 1054 20.23 22.41 60.91
C ARG A 1054 20.87 22.45 62.29
N GLY A 1055 20.85 21.33 63.02
CA GLY A 1055 21.50 21.11 64.31
C GLY A 1055 23.02 20.97 64.26
N GLY A 1056 23.62 20.98 63.06
CA GLY A 1056 25.09 20.99 62.89
C GLY A 1056 25.71 19.60 62.78
N GLU A 1057 24.94 18.57 62.45
CA GLU A 1057 25.46 17.26 62.04
C GLU A 1057 25.76 17.22 60.54
N ILE A 1058 26.73 16.38 60.16
CA ILE A 1058 27.13 16.13 58.78
C ILE A 1058 27.30 14.63 58.53
N LYS A 1059 26.90 14.17 57.34
CA LYS A 1059 27.12 12.80 56.87
C LYS A 1059 27.55 12.82 55.41
N ARG A 1060 28.45 11.92 55.04
CA ARG A 1060 28.88 11.71 53.66
C ARG A 1060 28.52 10.29 53.21
N THR A 1061 27.77 10.17 52.11
CA THR A 1061 27.32 8.87 51.57
C THR A 1061 27.67 8.79 50.06
N PRO A 1062 28.19 7.67 49.54
CA PRO A 1062 28.50 7.52 48.12
C PRO A 1062 27.28 7.72 47.22
N LEU A 1063 27.48 8.34 46.04
CA LEU A 1063 26.40 8.62 45.09
C LEU A 1063 25.72 7.33 44.57
N SER A 1064 26.49 6.26 44.38
CA SER A 1064 26.01 4.96 43.90
C SER A 1064 24.97 4.30 44.82
N GLU A 1065 24.94 4.63 46.11
CA GLU A 1065 23.90 4.15 47.04
C GLU A 1065 22.49 4.68 46.70
N PHE A 1066 22.39 5.68 45.80
CA PHE A 1066 21.14 6.30 45.37
C PHE A 1066 20.67 5.83 43.98
N ALA A 1067 21.39 4.95 43.28
CA ALA A 1067 21.04 4.50 41.92
C ALA A 1067 19.66 3.81 41.83
N ASN A 1068 19.32 3.01 42.85
CA ASN A 1068 18.11 2.17 42.89
C ASN A 1068 16.95 2.79 43.70
N LEU A 1069 16.70 4.09 43.52
CA LEU A 1069 15.57 4.78 44.16
C LEU A 1069 14.22 4.31 43.62
N ARG A 1070 13.34 3.83 44.52
CA ARG A 1070 11.95 3.45 44.21
C ARG A 1070 11.02 4.67 44.35
N SER A 1071 9.83 4.60 43.74
CA SER A 1071 8.81 5.67 43.76
C SER A 1071 8.36 6.09 45.16
N ASN A 1072 8.44 5.19 46.15
CA ASN A 1072 8.09 5.48 47.54
C ASN A 1072 9.22 6.17 48.33
N GLY A 1073 10.35 6.51 47.70
CA GLY A 1073 11.50 7.13 48.35
C GLY A 1073 12.28 6.21 49.30
N LEU A 1074 13.47 6.64 49.69
CA LEU A 1074 14.37 5.91 50.60
C LEU A 1074 14.86 6.83 51.74
N ASN A 1075 15.16 6.28 52.92
CA ASN A 1075 15.74 7.08 54.03
C ASN A 1075 17.18 7.47 53.72
N ALA A 1076 17.46 8.75 53.47
CA ALA A 1076 18.80 9.30 53.20
C ALA A 1076 19.61 9.64 54.45
N PHE A 1077 18.97 9.92 55.60
CA PHE A 1077 19.61 10.34 56.84
C PHE A 1077 18.75 9.92 58.05
N ASP A 1078 19.37 9.35 59.08
CA ASP A 1078 18.71 9.06 60.36
C ASP A 1078 18.87 10.26 61.31
N LEU A 1079 17.78 10.99 61.55
CA LEU A 1079 17.79 12.28 62.25
C LEU A 1079 17.36 12.12 63.72
N GLU A 1080 18.04 12.83 64.62
CA GLU A 1080 17.61 12.92 66.03
C GLU A 1080 16.30 13.74 66.16
N ALA A 1081 15.53 13.44 67.21
CA ALA A 1081 14.25 14.10 67.46
C ALA A 1081 14.42 15.61 67.69
N GLY A 1082 13.91 16.42 66.75
CA GLY A 1082 13.98 17.89 66.80
C GLY A 1082 15.02 18.52 65.87
N ASP A 1083 15.84 17.71 65.19
CA ASP A 1083 16.71 18.15 64.09
C ASP A 1083 16.02 17.93 62.72
N SER A 1084 16.50 18.63 61.70
CA SER A 1084 16.02 18.47 60.33
C SER A 1084 17.14 18.61 59.30
N LEU A 1085 17.03 17.85 58.22
CA LEU A 1085 17.98 17.92 57.11
C LEU A 1085 17.86 19.28 56.41
N GLY A 1086 18.96 20.04 56.37
CA GLY A 1086 18.98 21.41 55.83
C GLY A 1086 19.59 21.53 54.44
N TRP A 1087 20.71 20.84 54.19
CA TRP A 1087 21.46 20.96 52.94
C TRP A 1087 21.99 19.60 52.48
N VAL A 1088 22.05 19.39 51.17
CA VAL A 1088 22.76 18.27 50.55
C VAL A 1088 23.71 18.83 49.49
N LEU A 1089 25.00 18.51 49.61
CA LEU A 1089 26.06 18.94 48.71
C LEU A 1089 26.59 17.75 47.92
N HIS A 1090 26.82 17.92 46.62
CA HIS A 1090 27.57 16.95 45.82
C HIS A 1090 29.08 17.25 45.92
N THR A 1091 29.85 16.31 46.46
CA THR A 1091 31.29 16.47 46.74
C THR A 1091 32.13 15.38 46.07
N THR A 1092 33.38 15.68 45.75
CA THR A 1092 34.26 14.85 44.93
C THR A 1092 35.17 13.91 45.72
N GLY A 1093 35.30 14.11 47.04
CA GLY A 1093 36.18 13.35 47.94
C GLY A 1093 37.32 14.19 48.53
N ASN A 1094 37.71 15.28 47.86
CA ASN A 1094 38.81 16.18 48.26
C ASN A 1094 38.35 17.64 48.51
N ASP A 1095 37.06 17.88 48.64
CA ASP A 1095 36.50 19.22 48.79
C ASP A 1095 36.59 19.72 50.25
N ASP A 1096 36.73 21.04 50.42
CA ASP A 1096 36.52 21.67 51.72
C ASP A 1096 35.04 22.06 51.90
N ILE A 1097 34.50 21.78 53.09
CA ILE A 1097 33.14 22.16 53.48
C ILE A 1097 33.21 23.42 54.34
N LEU A 1098 32.37 24.40 54.01
CA LEU A 1098 32.20 25.64 54.73
C LEU A 1098 30.77 25.75 55.27
N LEU A 1099 30.62 25.85 56.58
CA LEU A 1099 29.32 26.03 57.22
C LEU A 1099 29.23 27.42 57.84
N VAL A 1100 28.06 28.04 57.79
CA VAL A 1100 27.79 29.37 58.35
C VAL A 1100 26.59 29.31 59.29
N THR A 1101 26.73 29.90 60.48
CA THR A 1101 25.69 29.96 61.50
C THR A 1101 24.93 31.29 61.46
N ARG A 1102 23.72 31.27 62.02
CA ARG A 1102 22.82 32.42 62.14
C ARG A 1102 23.44 33.55 62.95
N ASP A 1103 24.21 33.21 63.97
CA ASP A 1103 24.95 34.16 64.81
C ASP A 1103 26.29 34.61 64.20
N GLY A 1104 26.55 34.30 62.93
CA GLY A 1104 27.62 34.90 62.15
C GLY A 1104 28.98 34.24 62.35
N PHE A 1105 29.02 32.96 62.75
CA PHE A 1105 30.24 32.15 62.75
C PHE A 1105 30.34 31.31 61.47
N ALA A 1106 31.55 31.03 61.02
CA ALA A 1106 31.81 30.14 59.89
C ALA A 1106 32.93 29.15 60.22
N ILE A 1107 32.76 27.88 59.86
CA ILE A 1107 33.81 26.86 60.00
C ILE A 1107 34.11 26.26 58.62
N ARG A 1108 35.40 26.08 58.32
CA ARG A 1108 35.90 25.45 57.11
C ARG A 1108 36.72 24.24 57.51
N PHE A 1109 36.43 23.06 56.97
CA PHE A 1109 37.18 21.82 57.22
C PHE A 1109 37.16 20.93 55.97
N PRO A 1110 38.16 20.06 55.77
CA PRO A 1110 38.18 19.15 54.63
C PRO A 1110 37.10 18.07 54.79
N GLU A 1111 36.43 17.68 53.70
CA GLU A 1111 35.38 16.66 53.76
C GLU A 1111 35.90 15.29 54.21
N THR A 1112 37.21 15.04 54.09
CA THR A 1112 37.89 13.83 54.57
C THR A 1112 37.85 13.69 56.10
N ASP A 1113 37.64 14.78 56.84
CA ASP A 1113 37.38 14.74 58.30
C ASP A 1113 36.03 14.08 58.62
N VAL A 1114 35.13 13.94 57.64
CA VAL A 1114 33.82 13.30 57.77
C VAL A 1114 33.89 11.85 57.28
N PRO A 1115 33.58 10.85 58.15
CA PRO A 1115 33.59 9.46 57.75
C PRO A 1115 32.48 9.17 56.74
N VAL A 1116 32.78 8.32 55.75
CA VAL A 1116 31.78 7.79 54.82
C VAL A 1116 30.86 6.83 55.58
N ARG A 1117 29.55 7.02 55.46
CA ARG A 1117 28.52 6.19 56.11
C ARG A 1117 27.42 5.84 55.13
N SER A 1118 26.74 4.73 55.40
CA SER A 1118 25.61 4.27 54.59
C SER A 1118 24.43 5.23 54.63
N ARG A 1119 23.56 5.10 53.64
CA ARG A 1119 22.33 5.87 53.50
C ARG A 1119 21.46 5.87 54.77
N ALA A 1120 21.35 4.74 55.47
CA ALA A 1120 20.49 4.59 56.65
C ALA A 1120 21.11 5.06 57.98
N ALA A 1121 22.37 5.50 58.01
CA ALA A 1121 23.05 5.93 59.24
C ALA A 1121 22.80 7.41 59.59
N GLY A 1122 23.00 7.78 60.86
CA GLY A 1122 23.02 9.18 61.33
C GLY A 1122 24.36 9.90 61.10
N GLY A 1123 24.41 11.19 61.46
CA GLY A 1123 25.54 12.07 61.21
C GLY A 1123 26.67 12.01 62.24
N VAL A 1124 27.64 12.91 62.06
CA VAL A 1124 28.65 13.29 63.06
C VAL A 1124 28.63 14.81 63.24
N ILE A 1125 29.07 15.32 64.38
CA ILE A 1125 29.11 16.76 64.63
C ILE A 1125 30.06 17.46 63.64
N ALA A 1126 29.53 18.44 62.92
CA ALA A 1126 30.23 19.30 61.96
C ALA A 1126 30.66 20.62 62.60
N ILE A 1127 29.79 21.24 63.40
CA ILE A 1127 30.04 22.49 64.11
C ILE A 1127 29.33 22.47 65.47
N ARG A 1128 29.93 23.05 66.51
CA ARG A 1128 29.27 23.23 67.81
C ARG A 1128 28.51 24.55 67.84
N LEU A 1129 27.18 24.47 67.85
CA LEU A 1129 26.29 25.61 67.91
C LEU A 1129 26.11 26.15 69.34
N GLY A 1130 25.90 27.46 69.47
CA GLY A 1130 25.50 28.10 70.72
C GLY A 1130 24.01 27.88 71.04
N LYS A 1131 23.58 28.23 72.26
CA LYS A 1131 22.17 28.09 72.66
C LYS A 1131 21.28 29.00 71.81
N GLY A 1132 20.44 28.42 70.95
CA GLY A 1132 19.55 29.15 70.03
C GLY A 1132 20.20 29.59 68.71
N ASP A 1133 21.42 29.14 68.43
CA ASP A 1133 22.06 29.28 67.13
C ASP A 1133 21.69 28.08 66.23
N ALA A 1134 21.75 28.28 64.92
CA ALA A 1134 21.45 27.26 63.92
C ALA A 1134 22.31 27.50 62.68
N LEU A 1135 22.52 26.45 61.87
CA LEU A 1135 23.09 26.65 60.55
C LEU A 1135 22.13 27.42 59.65
N VAL A 1136 22.69 28.27 58.78
CA VAL A 1136 21.96 29.03 57.76
C VAL A 1136 22.51 28.80 56.36
N ALA A 1137 23.71 28.23 56.24
CA ALA A 1137 24.25 27.77 54.98
C ALA A 1137 25.29 26.66 55.17
N ALA A 1138 25.35 25.76 54.19
CA ALA A 1138 26.45 24.84 53.98
C ALA A 1138 26.89 24.95 52.52
N CYS A 1139 28.17 25.16 52.27
CA CYS A 1139 28.72 25.38 50.93
C CYS A 1139 29.97 24.54 50.72
N ARG A 1140 30.15 24.08 49.48
CA ARG A 1140 31.44 23.58 48.99
C ARG A 1140 32.36 24.77 48.69
N VAL A 1141 33.61 24.70 49.15
CA VAL A 1141 34.61 25.74 48.90
C VAL A 1141 35.16 25.61 47.49
N VAL A 1142 35.18 26.72 46.73
CA VAL A 1142 35.83 26.81 45.43
C VAL A 1142 37.10 27.66 45.58
N PRO A 1143 38.26 27.24 45.05
CA PRO A 1143 39.48 28.04 45.05
C PRO A 1143 39.25 29.43 44.44
N ASP A 1144 39.89 30.47 45.00
CA ASP A 1144 39.82 31.86 44.55
C ASP A 1144 38.42 32.53 44.51
N ALA A 1145 37.38 31.85 45.01
CA ALA A 1145 36.04 32.41 45.15
C ALA A 1145 35.84 33.20 46.47
N TYR A 1146 34.65 33.76 46.64
CA TYR A 1146 34.27 34.64 47.75
C TYR A 1146 33.08 34.02 48.50
N LEU A 1147 33.04 34.17 49.82
CA LEU A 1147 31.83 33.93 50.59
C LEU A 1147 30.97 35.18 50.60
N LEU A 1148 29.78 35.09 49.98
CA LEU A 1148 28.71 36.06 50.18
C LEU A 1148 28.01 35.75 51.50
N VAL A 1149 27.82 36.76 52.34
CA VAL A 1149 26.99 36.66 53.55
C VAL A 1149 25.93 37.76 53.50
N VAL A 1150 24.67 37.40 53.74
CA VAL A 1150 23.51 38.30 53.73
C VAL A 1150 22.72 38.17 55.02
N SER A 1151 22.37 39.32 55.62
CA SER A 1151 21.60 39.42 56.85
C SER A 1151 20.14 39.79 56.61
N GLU A 1152 19.30 39.55 57.62
CA GLU A 1152 17.83 39.73 57.57
C GLU A 1152 17.40 41.14 57.14
N ASN A 1153 18.13 42.18 57.54
CA ASN A 1153 17.82 43.57 57.19
C ASN A 1153 18.42 44.03 55.84
N GLY A 1154 18.81 43.09 54.97
CA GLY A 1154 19.24 43.39 53.60
C GLY A 1154 20.67 43.92 53.48
N PHE A 1155 21.53 43.68 54.48
CA PHE A 1155 22.96 43.95 54.37
C PHE A 1155 23.69 42.71 53.88
N GLY A 1156 24.72 42.89 53.07
CA GLY A 1156 25.57 41.77 52.68
C GLY A 1156 26.95 42.20 52.21
N LYS A 1157 27.85 41.21 52.16
CA LYS A 1157 29.25 41.39 51.80
C LYS A 1157 29.83 40.17 51.14
N CYS A 1158 30.85 40.38 50.34
CA CYS A 1158 31.71 39.32 49.83
C CYS A 1158 33.05 39.33 50.56
N THR A 1159 33.51 38.18 51.01
CA THR A 1159 34.83 38.03 51.63
C THR A 1159 35.61 36.92 50.93
N PRO A 1160 36.87 37.13 50.51
CA PRO A 1160 37.64 36.08 49.84
C PRO A 1160 37.74 34.82 50.69
N LEU A 1161 37.57 33.63 50.09
CA LEU A 1161 37.62 32.37 50.83
C LEU A 1161 38.99 32.10 51.48
N LYS A 1162 40.06 32.72 50.96
CA LYS A 1162 41.41 32.71 51.55
C LYS A 1162 41.45 33.25 52.98
N GLU A 1163 40.53 34.12 53.38
CA GLU A 1163 40.47 34.61 54.77
C GLU A 1163 39.90 33.58 55.75
N TYR A 1164 39.24 32.53 55.26
CA TYR A 1164 38.71 31.43 56.08
C TYR A 1164 39.72 30.31 56.14
N ARG A 1165 40.50 30.29 57.23
CA ARG A 1165 41.47 29.21 57.51
C ARG A 1165 40.75 27.88 57.71
N VAL A 1166 41.37 26.81 57.23
CA VAL A 1166 40.95 25.43 57.50
C VAL A 1166 41.11 25.13 58.99
N GLN A 1167 40.10 24.50 59.58
CA GLN A 1167 40.00 24.06 60.97
C GLN A 1167 39.55 22.59 60.97
N SER A 1168 39.62 21.90 62.12
CA SER A 1168 39.01 20.58 62.27
C SER A 1168 37.50 20.70 62.50
N ARG A 1169 36.73 19.69 62.04
CA ARG A 1169 35.28 19.62 62.31
C ARG A 1169 34.95 19.64 63.81
N GLY A 1170 33.77 20.13 64.16
CA GLY A 1170 33.27 20.19 65.54
C GLY A 1170 33.79 21.36 66.38
N GLY A 1171 34.49 22.32 65.75
CA GLY A 1171 34.83 23.61 66.37
C GLY A 1171 33.63 24.58 66.46
N LYS A 1172 33.82 25.75 67.08
CA LYS A 1172 32.83 26.85 67.11
C LYS A 1172 32.83 27.73 65.85
N GLY A 1173 33.82 27.59 64.98
CA GLY A 1173 34.03 28.47 63.83
C GLY A 1173 34.68 29.82 64.17
N ILE A 1174 34.93 30.62 63.14
CA ILE A 1174 35.48 31.98 63.19
C ILE A 1174 34.43 33.00 62.79
N LEU A 1175 34.49 34.21 63.34
CA LEU A 1175 33.50 35.25 63.03
C LEU A 1175 33.56 35.63 61.54
N THR A 1176 32.39 35.61 60.89
CA THR A 1176 32.18 35.87 59.45
C THR A 1176 31.39 37.15 59.18
N MET A 1177 30.69 37.71 60.16
CA MET A 1177 30.00 39.00 60.04
C MET A 1177 29.78 39.58 61.43
N ASN A 1178 30.01 40.88 61.60
CA ASN A 1178 29.70 41.54 62.87
C ASN A 1178 28.20 41.88 62.93
N ILE A 1179 27.44 41.10 63.69
CA ILE A 1179 25.98 41.25 63.83
C ILE A 1179 25.66 42.40 64.80
N THR A 1180 24.84 43.34 64.34
CA THR A 1180 24.30 44.44 65.14
C THR A 1180 22.79 44.53 64.96
N ARG A 1181 22.10 45.33 65.79
CA ARG A 1181 20.66 45.62 65.59
C ARG A 1181 20.35 46.19 64.20
N LYS A 1182 21.31 46.84 63.55
CA LYS A 1182 21.15 47.41 62.20
C LYS A 1182 21.22 46.35 61.10
N THR A 1183 22.16 45.41 61.18
CA THR A 1183 22.31 44.34 60.18
C THR A 1183 21.28 43.24 60.39
N GLY A 1184 20.94 42.96 61.64
CA GLY A 1184 20.22 41.74 62.01
C GLY A 1184 21.06 40.48 61.82
N LYS A 1185 20.50 39.32 62.17
CA LYS A 1185 21.15 38.01 62.07
C LYS A 1185 21.41 37.59 60.61
N VAL A 1186 22.33 36.65 60.40
CA VAL A 1186 22.62 36.10 59.06
C VAL A 1186 21.44 35.22 58.63
N VAL A 1187 21.00 35.37 57.38
CA VAL A 1187 19.89 34.60 56.80
C VAL A 1187 20.34 33.69 55.68
N ALA A 1188 21.33 34.11 54.89
CA ALA A 1188 21.88 33.31 53.81
C ALA A 1188 23.38 33.56 53.65
N ALA A 1189 24.11 32.53 53.25
CA ALA A 1189 25.48 32.66 52.79
C ALA A 1189 25.71 31.70 51.63
N GLU A 1190 26.52 32.10 50.65
CA GLU A 1190 26.75 31.35 49.43
C GLU A 1190 28.17 31.56 48.93
N VAL A 1191 28.80 30.53 48.38
CA VAL A 1191 30.10 30.66 47.70
C VAL A 1191 29.88 31.17 46.27
N VAL A 1192 30.48 32.32 45.97
CA VAL A 1192 30.26 33.08 44.73
C VAL A 1192 31.57 33.53 44.09
N GLU A 1193 31.58 33.56 42.77
CA GLU A 1193 32.60 34.18 41.93
C GLU A 1193 32.17 35.59 41.49
N ARG A 1194 33.12 36.42 41.06
CA ARG A 1194 32.85 37.83 40.71
C ARG A 1194 31.87 37.98 39.54
N ASP A 1195 31.83 37.02 38.63
CA ASP A 1195 31.00 37.07 37.41
C ASP A 1195 29.58 36.54 37.63
N ASP A 1196 29.32 35.91 38.77
CA ASP A 1196 28.01 35.36 39.08
C ASP A 1196 26.94 36.44 39.18
N LYS A 1197 25.70 36.02 38.96
CA LYS A 1197 24.51 36.83 39.24
C LYS A 1197 23.77 36.21 40.41
N LEU A 1198 23.19 37.04 41.25
CA LEU A 1198 22.40 36.64 42.41
C LEU A 1198 20.96 37.05 42.20
N ILE A 1199 20.02 36.26 42.68
CA ILE A 1199 18.67 36.71 42.95
C ILE A 1199 18.49 36.74 44.47
N LEU A 1200 18.09 37.90 45.01
CA LEU A 1200 17.60 38.01 46.38
C LEU A 1200 16.09 38.12 46.36
N VAL A 1201 15.43 37.40 47.26
CA VAL A 1201 13.97 37.41 47.42
C VAL A 1201 13.65 37.82 48.87
N THR A 1202 12.75 38.80 49.03
CA THR A 1202 12.22 39.19 50.35
C THR A 1202 11.03 38.33 50.76
N ALA A 1203 10.65 38.35 52.04
CA ALA A 1203 9.49 37.61 52.55
C ALA A 1203 8.21 37.97 51.80
N ASN A 1204 8.07 39.23 51.36
CA ASN A 1204 6.94 39.67 50.52
C ASN A 1204 7.13 39.39 49.01
N ALA A 1205 7.89 38.34 48.64
CA ALA A 1205 8.15 37.89 47.26
C ALA A 1205 8.71 38.97 46.29
N LYS A 1206 9.43 39.97 46.79
CA LYS A 1206 10.14 40.94 45.94
C LYS A 1206 11.50 40.39 45.55
N GLY A 1207 11.71 40.18 44.24
CA GLY A 1207 12.97 39.70 43.68
C GLY A 1207 13.85 40.84 43.16
N ILE A 1208 15.15 40.82 43.47
CA ILE A 1208 16.16 41.65 42.81
C ILE A 1208 17.30 40.79 42.28
N ARG A 1209 17.65 40.98 41.00
CA ARG A 1209 18.83 40.37 40.39
C ARG A 1209 20.03 41.31 40.54
N LEU A 1210 21.06 40.89 41.27
CA LEU A 1210 22.32 41.62 41.44
C LEU A 1210 23.45 40.90 40.71
N ARG A 1211 24.52 41.62 40.36
CA ARG A 1211 25.78 41.01 39.95
C ARG A 1211 26.71 40.98 41.15
N VAL A 1212 27.43 39.87 41.34
CA VAL A 1212 28.42 39.77 42.44
C VAL A 1212 29.54 40.80 42.25
N SER A 1213 29.86 41.17 41.01
CA SER A 1213 30.81 42.23 40.69
C SER A 1213 30.46 43.60 41.30
N ASP A 1214 29.16 43.89 41.49
CA ASP A 1214 28.64 45.14 42.07
C ASP A 1214 28.69 45.15 43.62
N LEU A 1215 29.02 43.99 44.23
CA LEU A 1215 29.11 43.82 45.68
C LEU A 1215 30.51 44.20 46.17
N ARG A 1216 30.55 44.86 47.33
CA ARG A 1216 31.80 45.29 47.95
C ARG A 1216 32.51 44.08 48.57
N VAL A 1217 33.77 43.90 48.20
CA VAL A 1217 34.67 42.94 48.85
C VAL A 1217 35.20 43.56 50.13
N THR A 1218 35.02 42.88 51.26
CA THR A 1218 35.48 43.33 52.58
C THR A 1218 35.95 42.13 53.40
N GLY A 1219 36.79 42.39 54.42
CA GLY A 1219 37.28 41.34 55.31
C GLY A 1219 36.19 40.67 56.15
N ARG A 1220 36.52 39.54 56.79
CA ARG A 1220 35.55 38.70 57.52
C ARG A 1220 34.70 39.45 58.55
N ILE A 1221 35.27 40.34 59.36
CA ILE A 1221 34.56 40.95 60.50
C ILE A 1221 33.67 42.15 60.08
N ALA A 1222 33.69 42.57 58.81
CA ALA A 1222 32.91 43.73 58.36
C ALA A 1222 31.38 43.52 58.44
N GLN A 1223 30.62 44.62 58.55
CA GLN A 1223 29.14 44.61 58.57
C GLN A 1223 28.49 44.50 57.18
N GLY A 1224 29.24 44.71 56.10
CA GLY A 1224 28.71 44.73 54.74
C GLY A 1224 27.95 46.00 54.34
N VAL A 1225 27.41 46.00 53.13
CA VAL A 1225 26.68 47.13 52.52
C VAL A 1225 25.23 46.74 52.24
N LYS A 1226 24.34 47.72 52.14
CA LYS A 1226 22.93 47.47 51.84
C LYS A 1226 22.76 46.95 50.41
N LEU A 1227 22.15 45.77 50.26
CA LEU A 1227 21.91 45.08 48.99
C LEU A 1227 20.52 45.38 48.41
N ILE A 1228 19.52 45.51 49.29
CA ILE A 1228 18.12 45.77 48.95
C ILE A 1228 17.51 46.75 49.97
N ASP A 1229 16.65 47.66 49.50
CA ASP A 1229 15.83 48.51 50.36
C ASP A 1229 14.56 47.75 50.77
N LEU A 1230 14.48 47.35 52.04
CA LEU A 1230 13.34 46.67 52.62
C LEU A 1230 12.28 47.68 53.09
N ALA A 1231 11.00 47.32 52.93
CA ALA A 1231 9.89 48.06 53.52
C ALA A 1231 9.81 47.83 55.04
N PRO A 1232 9.14 48.70 55.82
CA PRO A 1232 8.95 48.47 57.25
C PRO A 1232 8.27 47.11 57.52
N GLY A 1233 8.94 46.22 58.25
CA GLY A 1233 8.44 44.86 58.56
C GLY A 1233 8.81 43.77 57.54
N ASP A 1234 9.51 44.10 56.44
CA ASP A 1234 10.00 43.13 55.45
C ASP A 1234 11.43 42.68 55.79
N SER A 1235 11.78 41.43 55.44
CA SER A 1235 13.10 40.84 55.65
C SER A 1235 13.53 40.05 54.42
N VAL A 1236 14.85 39.87 54.24
CA VAL A 1236 15.36 38.94 53.22
C VAL A 1236 14.95 37.52 53.60
N ALA A 1237 14.37 36.77 52.64
CA ALA A 1237 13.92 35.39 52.85
C ALA A 1237 14.90 34.38 52.23
N ALA A 1238 15.36 34.61 51.00
CA ALA A 1238 16.27 33.70 50.30
C ALA A 1238 17.22 34.44 49.36
N VAL A 1239 18.37 33.81 49.10
CA VAL A 1239 19.35 34.25 48.10
C VAL A 1239 19.76 33.04 47.29
N THR A 1240 19.75 33.15 45.96
CA THR A 1240 20.19 32.07 45.07
C THR A 1240 21.16 32.58 44.00
N ARG A 1241 22.16 31.75 43.68
CA ARG A 1241 23.21 32.02 42.70
C ARG A 1241 22.77 31.53 41.32
N ILE A 1242 22.99 32.34 40.29
CA ILE A 1242 22.83 31.97 38.87
C ILE A 1242 24.22 31.89 38.25
N VAL A 1243 24.59 30.68 37.83
CA VAL A 1243 25.84 30.41 37.10
C VAL A 1243 25.60 30.66 35.61
N LEU A 1244 26.49 31.38 34.93
CA LEU A 1244 26.39 31.61 33.48
C LEU A 1244 26.84 30.34 32.73
N GLY A 1245 26.01 29.86 31.79
CA GLY A 1245 26.05 28.51 31.20
C GLY A 1245 27.38 28.01 30.62
N LYS A 1246 28.35 28.87 30.29
CA LYS A 1246 29.68 28.42 29.85
C LYS A 1246 30.51 27.76 30.97
N ARG A 1247 30.33 28.19 32.23
CA ARG A 1247 31.10 27.67 33.37
C ARG A 1247 30.45 26.46 34.06
N LEU A 1248 29.16 26.20 33.84
CA LEU A 1248 28.51 24.96 34.30
C LEU A 1248 29.13 23.74 33.59
N GLN A 1249 29.33 23.85 32.28
CA GLN A 1249 30.05 22.84 31.49
C GLN A 1249 31.51 22.66 31.94
N GLU A 1250 32.21 23.73 32.31
CA GLU A 1250 33.60 23.66 32.83
C GLU A 1250 33.66 23.11 34.27
N ALA A 1251 32.67 23.40 35.12
CA ALA A 1251 32.58 22.87 36.48
C ALA A 1251 32.23 21.38 36.49
N GLU A 1252 31.30 20.95 35.63
CA GLU A 1252 30.98 19.53 35.41
C GLU A 1252 32.14 18.78 34.75
N ALA A 1253 32.86 19.42 33.81
CA ALA A 1253 34.10 18.88 33.23
C ALA A 1253 35.23 18.78 34.26
N SER A 1254 35.32 19.71 35.22
CA SER A 1254 36.36 19.66 36.27
C SER A 1254 36.13 18.55 37.31
N VAL A 1255 34.86 18.17 37.54
CA VAL A 1255 34.50 17.03 38.39
C VAL A 1255 34.78 15.70 37.68
N SER A 1256 34.63 15.64 36.35
CA SER A 1256 34.99 14.46 35.56
C SER A 1256 36.48 14.39 35.20
N ALA A 1257 37.22 15.50 35.19
CA ALA A 1257 38.64 15.56 34.84
C ALA A 1257 39.62 15.48 36.03
N ASN A 1258 39.17 15.65 37.28
CA ASN A 1258 39.97 15.40 38.49
C ASN A 1258 39.68 14.02 39.14
N ALA A 1259 39.10 13.10 38.37
CA ALA A 1259 38.96 11.68 38.70
C ALA A 1259 40.13 10.85 38.14
#